data_AF-A0A7Y5VVU8-F1
#
_entry.id   AF-A0A7Y5VVU8-F1
#
_cell.length_a   1.000
_cell.length_b   1.000
_cell.length_c   1.000
_cell.angle_alpha   90.00
_cell.angle_beta   90.00
_cell.angle_gamma   90.00
#
_symmetry.space_group_name_H-M   'P 1'
#
loop_
_entity.id
_entity.type
_entity.pdbx_description
1 polymer ?
#
loop_
_entity_poly.entity_id
_entity_poly.type
_entity_poly.pdbx_seq_one_letter_code
_entity_poly.pdbx_strand_id
1 'polypeptide(L)'
;MQQVWTRFKQPAPAARLLLTVLTLALPPATARADDGLLDRFYRTSIAANLVEPTDCTIAPDGRIFIAERGGHVLLYVNGERRWRVRLNEVETNVGEGGLLGITHDPQAHKNGRIYVAYTTRAGGDLRTRVSSLITSDDGLDLATEKVVLEVPAMQADGHYAGGLKFGPDGLLYLSCGDQWLAERSQDITLPQGKILRFRPDGTAPKDNPFFKGDGVAPYVWAYGLRNPFRFAFDPVGGALYAGDVGAAAWEELDRVRPGENYGWPRMEGPHCYVNDCSEFTPPIWSYPHDDPDQGQCIIMGGVYRSSAFPAEYYGNIFVADFTGGYIRRLGLLKGGTVEDLGVFTSAAPYVVDLEIGPDGALYYLSYVQGLVRIEHLDGSNRPPVPVVSASPLAGPPPLEVQFSSAGTHDPDDETQELGYVWVFGDGQRSYEPDPVHAYAQRGAYRARLIVDDGAYAALSDELEITVGAPPQVELIKPPAGVLFRAGEQIAFEARGFDEFGDPLPESAYSTRVLIIRPADAFNILVGPLEGSKGVFTVPDSGRPMEDSHLRLEITATDALGLATTVSRELFPLVSPLSLDSQPSGVPIFLNDIPVSTPHVYHGPVGYRYTLRAQDSYVLDGVELRFVGWSIDDVDAAAAELEIGLVAAEGGHRLVARYARPDTLAERGRELNFPCFLFALPGALLLLVAGRTRRSERGR
;
A
#
# COMPACT_ATOMS: atom_id res chain seq x y z
N MET A 1 11.13 -24.42 33.63
CA MET A 1 10.48 -25.74 33.48
C MET A 1 9.06 -25.63 33.99
N GLN A 2 8.09 -26.04 33.15
CA GLN A 2 6.66 -26.15 33.42
C GLN A 2 5.93 -24.87 33.90
N GLN A 3 5.40 -24.10 32.96
CA GLN A 3 3.94 -24.03 32.84
C GLN A 3 3.55 -23.66 31.41
N VAL A 4 2.79 -24.59 30.86
CA VAL A 4 2.41 -24.79 29.47
C VAL A 4 0.88 -24.74 29.50
N TRP A 5 0.31 -23.86 28.67
CA TRP A 5 -0.98 -24.01 28.01
C TRP A 5 -2.24 -23.95 28.88
N THR A 6 -2.99 -22.86 28.74
CA THR A 6 -4.45 -22.87 28.94
C THR A 6 -5.16 -22.17 27.79
N ARG A 7 -6.29 -22.78 27.41
CA ARG A 7 -7.40 -22.28 26.58
C ARG A 7 -7.41 -22.62 25.08
N PHE A 8 -7.55 -23.92 24.80
CA PHE A 8 -8.52 -24.39 23.79
C PHE A 8 -9.30 -25.58 24.37
N LYS A 9 -10.59 -25.37 24.67
CA LYS A 9 -11.58 -26.43 24.88
C LYS A 9 -12.86 -26.02 24.19
N GLN A 10 -13.08 -26.50 22.97
CA GLN A 10 -14.42 -26.67 22.42
C GLN A 10 -14.99 -28.00 22.95
N PRO A 11 -16.29 -28.09 23.30
CA PRO A 11 -16.91 -29.36 23.58
C PRO A 11 -17.41 -30.02 22.26
N ALA A 12 -17.17 -31.33 22.13
CA ALA A 12 -17.82 -32.16 21.13
C ALA A 12 -19.30 -32.40 21.48
N PRO A 13 -20.24 -32.41 20.51
CA PRO A 13 -21.61 -32.81 20.79
C PRO A 13 -21.82 -34.32 20.55
N ALA A 14 -22.61 -34.91 21.44
CA ALA A 14 -23.03 -36.30 21.42
C ALA A 14 -24.06 -36.57 20.31
N ALA A 15 -23.94 -37.72 19.65
CA ALA A 15 -24.87 -38.21 18.65
C ALA A 15 -26.23 -38.58 19.29
N ARG A 16 -27.31 -37.92 18.84
CA ARG A 16 -28.69 -38.37 19.00
C ARG A 16 -29.28 -38.65 17.62
N LEU A 17 -29.72 -39.88 17.41
CA LEU A 17 -30.42 -40.34 16.22
C LEU A 17 -31.82 -39.69 16.18
N LEU A 18 -32.08 -38.82 15.21
CA LEU A 18 -33.41 -38.27 14.92
C LEU A 18 -33.78 -38.62 13.47
N LEU A 19 -34.84 -39.43 13.35
CA LEU A 19 -35.50 -39.76 12.09
C LEU A 19 -36.04 -38.45 11.48
N THR A 20 -35.50 -38.01 10.34
CA THR A 20 -35.98 -36.81 9.65
C THR A 20 -36.66 -37.22 8.35
N VAL A 21 -37.96 -36.94 8.25
CA VAL A 21 -38.75 -37.03 7.01
C VAL A 21 -38.24 -35.94 6.07
N LEU A 22 -37.78 -36.33 4.88
CA LEU A 22 -37.25 -35.43 3.86
C LEU A 22 -38.41 -34.73 3.13
N THR A 23 -38.84 -33.57 3.62
CA THR A 23 -39.58 -32.59 2.79
C THR A 23 -38.54 -31.75 2.05
N LEU A 24 -38.55 -31.77 0.71
CA LEU A 24 -37.82 -30.80 -0.11
C LEU A 24 -38.36 -29.40 0.20
N ALA A 25 -37.74 -28.70 1.14
CA ALA A 25 -37.84 -27.26 1.26
C ALA A 25 -36.83 -26.66 0.28
N LEU A 26 -37.32 -25.87 -0.68
CA LEU A 26 -36.48 -24.91 -1.41
C LEU A 26 -35.66 -24.12 -0.38
N PRO A 27 -34.35 -23.88 -0.61
CA PRO A 27 -33.61 -22.99 0.27
C PRO A 27 -34.32 -21.64 0.32
N PRO A 28 -34.43 -21.00 1.49
CA PRO A 28 -34.93 -19.64 1.56
C PRO A 28 -34.08 -18.78 0.63
N ALA A 29 -34.75 -17.93 -0.17
CA ALA A 29 -34.08 -16.90 -0.95
C ALA A 29 -33.06 -16.21 -0.05
N THR A 30 -31.78 -16.30 -0.41
CA THR A 30 -30.72 -15.59 0.28
C THR A 30 -31.07 -14.11 0.27
N ALA A 31 -31.32 -13.54 1.45
CA ALA A 31 -31.43 -12.10 1.59
C ALA A 31 -30.15 -11.47 1.01
N ARG A 32 -30.32 -10.49 0.13
CA ARG A 32 -29.26 -9.70 -0.50
C ARG A 32 -28.31 -9.20 0.60
N ALA A 33 -27.00 -9.36 0.39
CA ALA A 33 -26.02 -8.65 1.21
C ALA A 33 -26.28 -7.15 1.06
N ASP A 34 -26.48 -6.45 2.18
CA ASP A 34 -26.59 -5.00 2.22
C ASP A 34 -25.37 -4.41 1.50
N ASP A 35 -25.59 -3.72 0.38
CA ASP A 35 -24.50 -3.11 -0.40
C ASP A 35 -23.94 -1.86 0.28
N GLY A 36 -24.53 -1.49 1.43
CA GLY A 36 -24.07 -0.43 2.31
C GLY A 36 -24.17 0.95 1.67
N LEU A 37 -24.89 1.09 0.55
CA LEU A 37 -25.12 2.37 -0.10
C LEU A 37 -26.45 2.98 0.35
N LEU A 38 -26.50 4.31 0.39
CA LEU A 38 -27.72 5.05 0.64
C LEU A 38 -28.70 4.93 -0.55
N ASP A 39 -30.00 5.14 -0.30
CA ASP A 39 -31.06 5.07 -1.32
C ASP A 39 -30.66 5.82 -2.61
N ARG A 40 -30.89 5.18 -3.77
CA ARG A 40 -30.60 5.67 -5.15
C ARG A 40 -29.13 5.78 -5.58
N PHE A 41 -28.19 5.26 -4.80
CA PHE A 41 -26.83 5.05 -5.30
C PHE A 41 -26.66 3.65 -5.90
N TYR A 42 -26.05 3.58 -7.09
CA TYR A 42 -25.84 2.34 -7.82
C TYR A 42 -24.37 2.13 -8.13
N ARG A 43 -23.93 0.87 -8.02
CA ARG A 43 -22.57 0.44 -8.37
C ARG A 43 -22.59 -0.26 -9.72
N THR A 44 -21.63 0.08 -10.56
CA THR A 44 -21.35 -0.62 -11.81
C THR A 44 -19.87 -0.99 -11.85
N SER A 45 -19.56 -2.27 -12.02
CA SER A 45 -18.20 -2.70 -12.34
C SER A 45 -17.84 -2.22 -13.75
N ILE A 46 -16.83 -1.36 -13.86
CA ILE A 46 -16.32 -0.85 -15.14
C ILE A 46 -15.17 -1.72 -15.65
N ALA A 47 -14.29 -2.14 -14.74
CA ALA A 47 -13.21 -3.06 -15.01
C ALA A 47 -13.09 -4.03 -13.83
N ALA A 48 -12.95 -5.32 -14.10
CA ALA A 48 -12.68 -6.33 -13.07
C ALA A 48 -11.38 -7.08 -13.41
N ASN A 49 -10.91 -7.91 -12.48
CA ASN A 49 -9.75 -8.79 -12.67
C ASN A 49 -8.48 -8.06 -13.13
N LEU A 50 -8.32 -6.85 -12.63
CA LEU A 50 -7.09 -6.07 -12.77
C LEU A 50 -6.00 -6.72 -11.91
N VAL A 51 -4.76 -6.68 -12.40
CA VAL A 51 -3.61 -7.29 -11.73
C VAL A 51 -2.85 -6.22 -10.96
N GLU A 52 -3.08 -6.17 -9.65
CA GLU A 52 -2.46 -5.18 -8.75
C GLU A 52 -2.60 -3.73 -9.27
N PRO A 53 -3.84 -3.26 -9.51
CA PRO A 53 -4.07 -1.90 -9.97
C PRO A 53 -3.52 -0.89 -8.96
N THR A 54 -2.93 0.20 -9.44
CA THR A 54 -2.31 1.21 -8.58
C THR A 54 -3.03 2.54 -8.67
N ASP A 55 -3.33 3.03 -9.87
CA ASP A 55 -3.89 4.36 -10.09
C ASP A 55 -4.75 4.39 -11.34
N CYS A 56 -5.71 5.31 -11.42
CA CYS A 56 -6.46 5.52 -12.64
C CYS A 56 -6.64 7.01 -12.96
N THR A 57 -7.00 7.30 -14.21
CA THR A 57 -7.38 8.65 -14.59
C THR A 57 -8.47 8.61 -15.66
N ILE A 58 -9.46 9.48 -15.51
CA ILE A 58 -10.62 9.57 -16.40
C ILE A 58 -10.51 10.84 -17.22
N ALA A 59 -10.33 10.68 -18.53
CA ALA A 59 -10.23 11.79 -19.46
C ALA A 59 -11.61 12.47 -19.65
N PRO A 60 -11.66 13.76 -20.05
CA PRO A 60 -12.92 14.48 -20.25
C PRO A 60 -13.86 13.86 -21.30
N ASP A 61 -13.32 13.03 -22.20
CA ASP A 61 -14.08 12.31 -23.22
C ASP A 61 -14.59 10.92 -22.76
N GLY A 62 -14.39 10.58 -21.48
CA GLY A 62 -14.85 9.32 -20.88
C GLY A 62 -13.87 8.16 -21.05
N ARG A 63 -12.71 8.34 -21.70
CA ARG A 63 -11.65 7.33 -21.73
C ARG A 63 -11.06 7.16 -20.33
N ILE A 64 -10.86 5.92 -19.93
CA ILE A 64 -10.31 5.57 -18.62
C ILE A 64 -8.98 4.87 -18.81
N PHE A 65 -7.93 5.44 -18.25
CA PHE A 65 -6.61 4.81 -18.20
C PHE A 65 -6.36 4.24 -16.81
N ILE A 66 -5.86 3.01 -16.75
CA ILE A 66 -5.57 2.32 -15.50
C ILE A 66 -4.13 1.86 -15.50
N ALA A 67 -3.42 2.12 -14.41
CA ALA A 67 -2.09 1.62 -14.13
C ALA A 67 -2.15 0.32 -13.29
N GLU A 68 -1.33 -0.67 -13.66
CA GLU A 68 -1.07 -1.88 -12.89
C GLU A 68 0.39 -1.90 -12.43
N ARG A 69 0.64 -2.29 -11.16
CA ARG A 69 1.97 -2.25 -10.52
C ARG A 69 3.04 -2.93 -11.38
N GLY A 70 2.69 -4.03 -12.06
CA GLY A 70 3.56 -4.78 -12.98
C GLY A 70 4.06 -4.02 -14.23
N GLY A 71 3.73 -2.73 -14.37
CA GLY A 71 4.18 -1.85 -15.44
C GLY A 71 3.21 -1.73 -16.61
N HIS A 72 1.95 -2.14 -16.45
CA HIS A 72 0.98 -2.13 -17.54
C HIS A 72 0.06 -0.91 -17.44
N VAL A 73 -0.20 -0.31 -18.61
CA VAL A 73 -1.27 0.67 -18.79
C VAL A 73 -2.39 0.01 -19.58
N LEU A 74 -3.62 0.22 -19.14
CA LEU A 74 -4.84 -0.25 -19.81
C LEU A 74 -5.67 0.95 -20.25
N LEU A 75 -6.37 0.81 -21.36
CA LEU A 75 -7.42 1.74 -21.79
C LEU A 75 -8.77 1.04 -21.79
N TYR A 76 -9.75 1.65 -21.15
CA TYR A 76 -11.16 1.31 -21.23
C TYR A 76 -11.94 2.43 -21.91
N VAL A 77 -12.83 2.05 -22.81
CA VAL A 77 -13.77 2.97 -23.48
C VAL A 77 -15.14 2.32 -23.51
N ASN A 78 -16.13 2.98 -22.90
CA ASN A 78 -17.50 2.49 -22.74
C ASN A 78 -17.56 1.10 -22.05
N GLY A 79 -16.78 0.91 -20.98
CA GLY A 79 -16.73 -0.35 -20.22
C GLY A 79 -15.97 -1.51 -20.89
N GLU A 80 -15.52 -1.35 -22.13
CA GLU A 80 -14.71 -2.36 -22.82
C GLU A 80 -13.22 -2.03 -22.75
N ARG A 81 -12.39 -3.03 -22.37
CA ARG A 81 -10.93 -2.92 -22.46
C ARG A 81 -10.50 -2.89 -23.92
N ARG A 82 -9.87 -1.80 -24.37
CA ARG A 82 -9.33 -1.66 -25.73
C ARG A 82 -7.97 -2.33 -25.86
N TRP A 83 -7.06 -2.05 -24.93
CA TRP A 83 -5.72 -2.61 -24.95
C TRP A 83 -5.10 -2.62 -23.55
N ARG A 84 -4.00 -3.37 -23.42
CA ARG A 84 -3.13 -3.46 -22.24
C ARG A 84 -1.69 -3.53 -22.72
N VAL A 85 -0.86 -2.54 -22.38
CA VAL A 85 0.52 -2.41 -22.87
C VAL A 85 1.47 -2.27 -21.68
N ARG A 86 2.56 -3.04 -21.66
CA ARG A 86 3.61 -2.94 -20.64
C ARG A 86 4.67 -1.92 -21.04
N LEU A 87 5.07 -1.07 -20.10
CA LEU A 87 6.23 -0.19 -20.22
C LEU A 87 7.54 -0.99 -20.12
N ASN A 88 8.61 -0.48 -20.75
CA ASN A 88 9.88 -1.21 -20.86
C ASN A 88 10.71 -1.20 -19.57
N GLU A 89 10.87 -0.03 -18.94
CA GLU A 89 11.86 0.19 -17.87
C GLU A 89 11.27 0.20 -16.44
N VAL A 90 10.10 -0.42 -16.24
CA VAL A 90 9.48 -0.52 -14.91
C VAL A 90 10.16 -1.62 -14.11
N GLU A 91 10.75 -1.24 -12.98
CA GLU A 91 11.27 -2.13 -11.96
C GLU A 91 10.13 -2.58 -11.05
N THR A 92 9.81 -3.86 -11.10
CA THR A 92 8.69 -4.47 -10.38
C THR A 92 9.12 -5.34 -9.20
N ASN A 93 10.43 -5.57 -9.04
CA ASN A 93 10.99 -6.43 -8.01
C ASN A 93 11.49 -5.64 -6.79
N VAL A 94 10.70 -4.66 -6.37
CA VAL A 94 11.03 -3.76 -5.26
C VAL A 94 9.76 -3.43 -4.50
N GLY A 95 9.64 -3.89 -3.24
CA GLY A 95 8.52 -3.68 -2.31
C GLY A 95 7.23 -3.07 -2.89
N GLU A 96 6.97 -1.80 -2.61
CA GLU A 96 5.79 -1.04 -3.10
C GLU A 96 5.99 -0.43 -4.49
N GLY A 97 7.14 -0.66 -5.11
CA GLY A 97 7.52 -0.15 -6.42
C GLY A 97 6.76 -0.81 -7.57
N GLY A 98 6.84 -0.17 -8.72
CA GLY A 98 6.20 -0.57 -9.97
C GLY A 98 5.77 0.66 -10.76
N LEU A 99 4.71 0.52 -11.55
CA LEU A 99 3.98 1.66 -12.09
C LEU A 99 3.00 2.15 -11.02
N LEU A 100 3.18 3.38 -10.55
CA LEU A 100 2.57 3.89 -9.31
C LEU A 100 1.44 4.90 -9.56
N GLY A 101 1.62 5.78 -10.55
CA GLY A 101 0.69 6.87 -10.82
C GLY A 101 0.49 7.13 -12.31
N ILE A 102 -0.69 7.63 -12.68
CA ILE A 102 -1.07 7.95 -14.06
C ILE A 102 -1.97 9.18 -14.11
N THR A 103 -1.71 10.09 -15.03
CA THR A 103 -2.60 11.23 -15.30
C THR A 103 -2.61 11.58 -16.77
N HIS A 104 -3.73 12.10 -17.26
CA HIS A 104 -3.84 12.59 -18.63
C HIS A 104 -3.41 14.06 -18.71
N ASP A 105 -2.84 14.46 -19.84
CA ASP A 105 -2.65 15.88 -20.13
C ASP A 105 -4.02 16.58 -20.16
N PRO A 106 -4.20 17.80 -19.59
CA PRO A 106 -5.45 18.55 -19.72
C PRO A 106 -5.91 18.77 -21.18
N GLN A 107 -4.99 18.64 -22.13
CA GLN A 107 -5.24 18.69 -23.58
C GLN A 107 -5.18 17.31 -24.26
N ALA A 108 -5.36 16.21 -23.52
CA ALA A 108 -5.30 14.84 -24.03
C ALA A 108 -6.28 14.57 -25.19
N HIS A 109 -7.42 15.27 -25.23
CA HIS A 109 -8.38 15.24 -26.35
C HIS A 109 -7.79 15.77 -27.67
N LYS A 110 -6.69 16.52 -27.63
CA LYS A 110 -5.97 17.06 -28.81
C LYS A 110 -4.64 16.35 -29.06
N ASN A 111 -3.90 16.06 -28.01
CA ASN A 111 -2.51 15.60 -28.14
C ASN A 111 -2.32 14.12 -27.80
N GLY A 112 -3.35 13.44 -27.26
CA GLY A 112 -3.27 12.05 -26.84
C GLY A 112 -2.20 11.78 -25.80
N ARG A 113 -1.80 12.76 -24.98
CA ARG A 113 -0.68 12.59 -24.05
C ARG A 113 -1.15 12.13 -22.68
N ILE A 114 -0.43 11.15 -22.13
CA ILE A 114 -0.50 10.74 -20.72
C ILE A 114 0.86 10.90 -20.04
N TYR A 115 0.83 10.96 -18.72
CA TYR A 115 2.00 10.96 -17.85
C TYR A 115 1.89 9.80 -16.87
N VAL A 116 3.02 9.14 -16.60
CA VAL A 116 3.12 8.00 -15.71
C VAL A 116 4.27 8.19 -14.74
N ALA A 117 4.06 7.82 -13.47
CA ALA A 117 5.09 7.77 -12.43
C ALA A 117 5.40 6.30 -12.11
N TYR A 118 6.67 5.89 -12.19
CA TYR A 118 7.07 4.50 -11.97
C TYR A 118 8.49 4.38 -11.38
N THR A 119 8.76 3.27 -10.69
CA THR A 119 10.12 2.93 -10.23
C THR A 119 10.94 2.31 -11.35
N THR A 120 12.20 2.69 -11.45
CA THR A 120 13.14 2.19 -12.47
C THR A 120 14.57 2.09 -11.92
N ARG A 121 15.46 1.39 -12.63
CA ARG A 121 16.89 1.36 -12.32
C ARG A 121 17.70 2.13 -13.36
N ALA A 122 18.10 3.35 -13.02
CA ALA A 122 18.98 4.17 -13.85
C ALA A 122 20.42 4.09 -13.32
N GLY A 123 21.34 3.53 -14.11
CA GLY A 123 22.74 3.35 -13.70
C GLY A 123 22.93 2.35 -12.55
N GLY A 124 21.94 1.49 -12.28
CA GLY A 124 21.92 0.54 -11.16
C GLY A 124 21.15 1.05 -9.93
N ASP A 125 20.99 2.36 -9.79
CA ASP A 125 20.26 2.97 -8.69
C ASP A 125 18.75 2.93 -8.93
N LEU A 126 18.01 2.58 -7.89
CA LEU A 126 16.56 2.65 -7.90
C LEU A 126 16.09 4.11 -7.83
N ARG A 127 15.10 4.49 -8.64
CA ARG A 127 14.56 5.86 -8.72
C ARG A 127 13.07 5.85 -9.04
N THR A 128 12.33 6.88 -8.62
CA THR A 128 11.04 7.22 -9.23
C THR A 128 11.26 8.11 -10.44
N ARG A 129 10.63 7.73 -11.55
CA ARG A 129 10.66 8.45 -12.81
C ARG A 129 9.25 8.84 -13.22
N VAL A 130 9.10 10.05 -13.73
CA VAL A 130 7.91 10.51 -14.44
C VAL A 130 8.23 10.58 -15.92
N SER A 131 7.45 9.90 -16.75
CA SER A 131 7.53 9.96 -18.21
C SER A 131 6.21 10.42 -18.81
N SER A 132 6.26 11.00 -20.00
CA SER A 132 5.09 11.24 -20.84
C SER A 132 5.12 10.35 -22.08
N LEU A 133 3.96 9.88 -22.52
CA LEU A 133 3.79 9.05 -23.71
C LEU A 133 2.56 9.50 -24.50
N ILE A 134 2.52 9.17 -25.80
CA ILE A 134 1.36 9.37 -26.65
C ILE A 134 0.54 8.07 -26.73
N THR A 135 -0.77 8.23 -26.59
CA THR A 135 -1.78 7.18 -26.71
C THR A 135 -2.76 7.50 -27.83
N SER A 136 -3.30 6.43 -28.40
CA SER A 136 -4.39 6.42 -29.38
C SER A 136 -5.40 5.33 -28.98
N ASP A 137 -6.52 5.26 -29.70
CA ASP A 137 -7.53 4.21 -29.48
C ASP A 137 -6.95 2.81 -29.76
N ASP A 138 -5.92 2.72 -30.60
CA ASP A 138 -5.28 1.46 -31.00
C ASP A 138 -4.10 1.05 -30.10
N GLY A 139 -3.63 1.92 -29.19
CA GLY A 139 -2.54 1.57 -28.28
C GLY A 139 -1.79 2.72 -27.62
N LEU A 140 -0.76 2.34 -26.87
CA LEU A 140 0.24 3.22 -26.26
C LEU A 140 1.55 3.14 -27.05
N ASP A 141 2.01 4.27 -27.60
CA ASP A 141 3.24 4.31 -28.40
C ASP A 141 4.48 4.45 -27.51
N LEU A 142 5.11 3.32 -27.19
CA LEU A 142 6.31 3.26 -26.36
C LEU A 142 7.51 4.00 -26.97
N ALA A 143 7.55 4.22 -28.30
CA ALA A 143 8.64 4.95 -28.94
C ALA A 143 8.56 6.47 -28.68
N THR A 144 7.42 6.97 -28.19
CA THR A 144 7.21 8.38 -27.86
C THR A 144 7.55 8.73 -26.42
N GLU A 145 8.05 7.76 -25.64
CA GLU A 145 8.40 7.99 -24.24
C GLU A 145 9.41 9.13 -24.11
N LYS A 146 9.03 10.12 -23.30
CA LYS A 146 9.89 11.21 -22.89
C LYS A 146 9.96 11.25 -21.38
N VAL A 147 11.15 11.04 -20.82
CA VAL A 147 11.43 11.27 -19.40
C VAL A 147 11.22 12.76 -19.07
N VAL A 148 10.35 13.03 -18.11
CA VAL A 148 9.99 14.38 -17.65
C VAL A 148 10.75 14.74 -16.39
N LEU A 149 10.74 13.85 -15.39
CA LEU A 149 11.44 14.04 -14.13
C LEU A 149 12.04 12.72 -13.67
N GLU A 150 13.25 12.76 -13.13
CA GLU A 150 13.85 11.63 -12.43
C GLU A 150 14.22 12.08 -11.01
N VAL A 151 13.55 11.49 -10.03
CA VAL A 151 13.81 11.75 -8.61
C VAL A 151 15.17 11.11 -8.26
N PRO A 152 16.00 11.73 -7.39
CA PRO A 152 17.28 11.15 -6.98
C PRO A 152 17.18 9.72 -6.43
N ALA A 153 18.32 9.03 -6.45
CA ALA A 153 18.45 7.64 -6.02
C ALA A 153 17.75 7.37 -4.67
N MET A 154 16.86 6.39 -4.71
CA MET A 154 16.10 5.89 -3.58
C MET A 154 16.96 4.97 -2.74
N GLN A 155 16.72 4.99 -1.44
CA GLN A 155 17.58 4.31 -0.45
C GLN A 155 16.86 3.20 0.32
N ALA A 156 15.57 3.01 0.07
CA ALA A 156 14.79 1.90 0.59
C ALA A 156 13.73 1.42 -0.43
N ASP A 157 13.01 0.36 -0.06
CA ASP A 157 12.14 -0.47 -0.90
C ASP A 157 10.62 -0.22 -0.74
N GLY A 158 10.18 0.80 0.01
CA GLY A 158 8.75 1.14 0.17
C GLY A 158 8.50 2.62 0.41
N HIS A 159 7.26 3.00 0.72
CA HIS A 159 6.78 4.37 0.84
C HIS A 159 7.14 5.24 -0.36
N TYR A 160 6.82 4.74 -1.55
CA TYR A 160 7.03 5.52 -2.77
C TYR A 160 5.95 6.55 -3.02
N ALA A 161 4.76 6.36 -2.43
CA ALA A 161 3.53 7.05 -2.78
C ALA A 161 3.26 6.98 -4.29
N GLY A 162 3.60 8.03 -5.04
CA GLY A 162 3.57 8.04 -6.49
C GLY A 162 2.28 8.59 -7.11
N GLY A 163 1.42 9.22 -6.31
CA GLY A 163 0.30 9.99 -6.85
C GLY A 163 0.81 11.07 -7.81
N LEU A 164 0.19 11.18 -8.98
CA LEU A 164 0.61 12.09 -10.04
C LEU A 164 -0.62 12.79 -10.60
N LYS A 165 -0.71 14.12 -10.46
CA LYS A 165 -1.85 14.88 -11.03
C LYS A 165 -1.40 16.23 -11.56
N PHE A 166 -2.15 16.74 -12.53
CA PHE A 166 -2.07 18.15 -12.91
C PHE A 166 -2.79 19.02 -11.88
N GLY A 167 -2.14 20.11 -11.47
CA GLY A 167 -2.77 21.16 -10.71
C GLY A 167 -3.60 22.11 -11.57
N PRO A 168 -4.45 22.95 -10.96
CA PRO A 168 -5.23 23.98 -11.66
C PRO A 168 -4.36 25.06 -12.32
N ASP A 169 -3.07 25.12 -11.96
CA ASP A 169 -2.05 25.97 -12.58
C ASP A 169 -1.43 25.38 -13.85
N GLY A 170 -1.86 24.17 -14.26
CA GLY A 170 -1.36 23.47 -15.44
C GLY A 170 0.02 22.83 -15.24
N LEU A 171 0.48 22.69 -13.99
CA LEU A 171 1.74 22.04 -13.66
C LEU A 171 1.51 20.64 -13.10
N LEU A 172 2.56 19.81 -13.09
CA LEU A 172 2.52 18.46 -12.53
C LEU A 172 2.90 18.49 -11.06
N TYR A 173 2.20 17.67 -10.28
CA TYR A 173 2.48 17.41 -8.88
C TYR A 173 2.73 15.91 -8.71
N LEU A 174 3.75 15.56 -7.94
CA LEU A 174 4.12 14.18 -7.61
C LEU A 174 4.23 14.04 -6.10
N SER A 175 3.57 13.04 -5.53
CA SER A 175 3.79 12.68 -4.13
C SER A 175 4.95 11.69 -3.97
N CYS A 176 5.77 11.90 -2.94
CA CYS A 176 6.93 11.08 -2.62
C CYS A 176 6.90 10.75 -1.13
N GLY A 177 6.81 9.48 -0.77
CA GLY A 177 6.90 9.06 0.63
C GLY A 177 8.34 9.09 1.17
N ASP A 178 8.48 8.81 2.46
CA ASP A 178 9.70 8.96 3.25
C ASP A 178 10.73 7.84 3.02
N GLN A 179 10.35 6.79 2.31
CA GLN A 179 11.15 5.60 2.07
C GLN A 179 11.68 4.95 3.36
N TRP A 180 10.87 4.88 4.42
CA TRP A 180 11.28 4.33 5.73
C TRP A 180 12.42 5.09 6.41
N LEU A 181 12.74 6.29 5.93
CA LEU A 181 13.82 7.14 6.44
C LEU A 181 13.21 8.42 7.00
N ALA A 182 12.41 8.25 8.04
CA ALA A 182 11.43 9.24 8.48
C ALA A 182 12.00 10.65 8.73
N GLU A 183 13.15 10.78 9.42
CA GLU A 183 13.76 12.10 9.66
C GLU A 183 14.16 12.85 8.36
N ARG A 184 14.34 12.14 7.23
CA ARG A 184 14.63 12.79 5.94
C ARG A 184 13.43 13.52 5.37
N SER A 185 12.22 13.27 5.86
CA SER A 185 11.05 14.08 5.53
C SER A 185 11.24 15.55 5.91
N GLN A 186 12.07 15.85 6.91
CA GLN A 186 12.41 17.21 7.35
C GLN A 186 13.53 17.88 6.52
N ASP A 187 14.31 17.11 5.75
CA ASP A 187 15.36 17.67 4.88
C ASP A 187 14.79 18.00 3.49
N ILE A 188 14.67 19.30 3.18
CA ILE A 188 14.15 19.78 1.89
C ILE A 188 15.07 19.50 0.70
N THR A 189 16.34 19.16 0.93
CA THR A 189 17.29 18.83 -0.15
C THR A 189 17.14 17.39 -0.64
N LEU A 190 16.37 16.57 0.07
CA LEU A 190 16.14 15.16 -0.18
C LEU A 190 14.68 14.87 -0.60
N PRO A 191 14.42 13.83 -1.42
CA PRO A 191 13.09 13.55 -1.99
C PRO A 191 12.08 12.92 -1.03
N GLN A 192 12.53 12.45 0.13
CA GLN A 192 11.69 11.71 1.09
C GLN A 192 10.60 12.61 1.69
N GLY A 193 9.34 12.15 1.69
CA GLY A 193 8.25 12.81 2.43
C GLY A 193 7.88 14.18 1.91
N LYS A 194 7.66 14.29 0.60
CA LYS A 194 7.44 15.55 -0.14
C LYS A 194 6.21 15.47 -1.05
N ILE A 195 5.60 16.64 -1.30
CA ILE A 195 4.90 16.90 -2.56
C ILE A 195 5.83 17.73 -3.43
N LEU A 196 6.10 17.26 -4.65
CA LEU A 196 6.91 17.96 -5.65
C LEU A 196 6.00 18.64 -6.67
N ARG A 197 6.38 19.82 -7.17
CA ARG A 197 5.70 20.58 -8.23
C ARG A 197 6.68 20.94 -9.34
N PHE A 198 6.37 20.55 -10.58
CA PHE A 198 7.26 20.71 -11.73
C PHE A 198 6.50 20.99 -13.03
N ARG A 199 7.17 21.56 -14.02
CA ARG A 199 6.57 21.80 -15.34
C ARG A 199 6.48 20.51 -16.15
N PRO A 200 5.56 20.43 -17.12
CA PRO A 200 5.49 19.32 -18.08
C PRO A 200 6.77 19.09 -18.92
N ASP A 201 7.68 20.08 -18.94
CA ASP A 201 9.00 19.96 -19.57
C ASP A 201 10.10 19.45 -18.62
N GLY A 202 9.77 19.20 -17.35
CA GLY A 202 10.67 18.72 -16.31
C GLY A 202 11.31 19.81 -15.45
N THR A 203 11.14 21.10 -15.79
CA THR A 203 11.82 22.17 -15.07
C THR A 203 11.10 22.61 -13.79
N ALA A 204 11.88 23.02 -12.78
CA ALA A 204 11.35 23.60 -11.55
C ALA A 204 10.70 24.98 -11.78
N PRO A 205 9.47 25.22 -11.28
CA PRO A 205 8.84 26.53 -11.26
C PRO A 205 9.59 27.52 -10.36
N LYS A 206 9.78 28.76 -10.84
CA LYS A 206 10.55 29.80 -10.11
C LYS A 206 9.82 30.32 -8.86
N ASP A 207 8.51 30.11 -8.83
CA ASP A 207 7.58 30.40 -7.75
C ASP A 207 7.45 29.25 -6.74
N ASN A 208 8.19 28.14 -6.91
CA ASN A 208 8.26 27.13 -5.86
C ASN A 208 8.93 27.69 -4.59
N PRO A 209 8.44 27.32 -3.39
CA PRO A 209 8.90 27.87 -2.11
C PRO A 209 10.41 27.80 -1.89
N PHE A 210 11.02 26.69 -2.33
CA PHE A 210 12.44 26.40 -2.12
C PHE A 210 13.26 26.42 -3.43
N PHE A 211 12.81 27.18 -4.45
CA PHE A 211 13.42 27.26 -5.79
C PHE A 211 14.95 27.47 -5.80
N LYS A 212 15.49 28.19 -4.81
CA LYS A 212 16.92 28.54 -4.71
C LYS A 212 17.75 27.53 -3.93
N GLY A 213 17.13 26.46 -3.40
CA GLY A 213 17.83 25.43 -2.64
C GLY A 213 18.57 24.44 -3.55
N ASP A 214 19.37 23.58 -2.92
CA ASP A 214 20.11 22.52 -3.59
C ASP A 214 19.33 21.20 -3.62
N GLY A 215 19.85 20.21 -4.36
CA GLY A 215 19.24 18.89 -4.44
C GLY A 215 17.84 18.94 -5.08
N VAL A 216 16.85 18.34 -4.42
CA VAL A 216 15.45 18.38 -4.89
C VAL A 216 14.68 19.64 -4.47
N ALA A 217 15.25 20.47 -3.60
CA ALA A 217 14.56 21.63 -3.03
C ALA A 217 13.86 22.50 -4.08
N PRO A 218 14.41 22.75 -5.30
CA PRO A 218 13.71 23.54 -6.30
C PRO A 218 12.32 23.01 -6.72
N TYR A 219 12.08 21.72 -6.54
CA TYR A 219 10.82 21.06 -6.86
C TYR A 219 9.87 20.96 -5.66
N VAL A 220 10.35 21.13 -4.43
CA VAL A 220 9.55 20.91 -3.21
C VAL A 220 8.44 21.95 -3.10
N TRP A 221 7.20 21.45 -3.07
CA TRP A 221 6.00 22.24 -2.78
C TRP A 221 5.65 22.18 -1.29
N ALA A 222 5.72 21.00 -0.67
CA ALA A 222 5.47 20.75 0.74
C ALA A 222 6.36 19.61 1.26
N TYR A 223 6.60 19.55 2.57
CA TYR A 223 7.50 18.58 3.20
C TYR A 223 7.04 18.16 4.60
N GLY A 224 7.73 17.19 5.21
CA GLY A 224 7.36 16.67 6.52
C GLY A 224 6.16 15.73 6.47
N LEU A 225 5.97 15.02 5.36
CA LEU A 225 4.95 13.99 5.17
C LEU A 225 5.57 12.60 5.29
N ARG A 226 4.78 11.57 5.57
CA ARG A 226 5.23 10.18 5.65
C ARG A 226 5.08 9.44 4.33
N ASN A 227 3.87 9.14 3.93
CA ASN A 227 3.52 8.46 2.70
C ASN A 227 2.23 9.07 2.13
N PRO A 228 2.32 10.28 1.54
CA PRO A 228 1.17 11.00 0.96
C PRO A 228 0.65 10.28 -0.29
N PHE A 229 -0.08 9.18 -0.10
CA PHE A 229 -0.31 8.15 -1.10
C PHE A 229 -1.13 8.67 -2.29
N ARG A 230 -2.29 9.27 -2.01
CA ARG A 230 -3.15 9.92 -3.00
C ARG A 230 -3.47 11.35 -2.58
N PHE A 231 -3.64 12.21 -3.57
CA PHE A 231 -4.00 13.60 -3.36
C PHE A 231 -4.86 14.10 -4.51
N ALA A 232 -5.63 15.16 -4.25
CA ALA A 232 -6.47 15.79 -5.25
C ALA A 232 -6.60 17.30 -5.03
N PHE A 233 -6.98 17.99 -6.11
CA PHE A 233 -7.30 19.42 -6.07
C PHE A 233 -8.81 19.63 -5.99
N ASP A 234 -9.25 20.58 -5.19
CA ASP A 234 -10.62 21.10 -5.27
C ASP A 234 -10.79 21.90 -6.58
N PRO A 235 -11.68 21.49 -7.51
CA PRO A 235 -11.79 22.15 -8.80
C PRO A 235 -12.38 23.58 -8.73
N VAL A 236 -13.01 23.97 -7.62
CA VAL A 236 -13.60 25.33 -7.46
C VAL A 236 -12.63 26.31 -6.80
N GLY A 237 -11.71 25.85 -5.95
CA GLY A 237 -10.80 26.69 -5.17
C GLY A 237 -9.31 26.44 -5.41
N GLY A 238 -8.95 25.34 -6.07
CA GLY A 238 -7.58 24.93 -6.33
C GLY A 238 -6.79 24.48 -5.09
N ALA A 239 -7.46 24.24 -3.95
CA ALA A 239 -6.81 23.72 -2.75
C ALA A 239 -6.38 22.27 -2.96
N LEU A 240 -5.15 21.93 -2.54
CA LEU A 240 -4.62 20.57 -2.58
C LEU A 240 -4.94 19.87 -1.27
N TYR A 241 -5.47 18.65 -1.35
CA TYR A 241 -5.69 17.77 -0.20
C TYR A 241 -4.95 16.45 -0.42
N ALA A 242 -4.26 15.95 0.59
CA ALA A 242 -3.51 14.70 0.51
C ALA A 242 -3.91 13.78 1.67
N GLY A 243 -4.10 12.50 1.38
CA GLY A 243 -4.15 11.46 2.41
C GLY A 243 -2.72 11.03 2.70
N ASP A 244 -2.23 11.29 3.91
CA ASP A 244 -0.93 10.85 4.38
C ASP A 244 -1.08 9.61 5.26
N VAL A 245 -0.54 8.49 4.78
CA VAL A 245 -0.64 7.21 5.48
C VAL A 245 0.29 7.25 6.68
N GLY A 246 -0.24 6.91 7.85
CA GLY A 246 0.41 6.95 9.17
C GLY A 246 1.43 5.85 9.42
N ALA A 247 2.24 6.00 10.48
CA ALA A 247 3.18 4.97 10.91
C ALA A 247 2.73 4.24 12.17
N ALA A 248 2.65 4.96 13.28
CA ALA A 248 2.56 4.38 14.61
C ALA A 248 1.12 4.26 15.06
N ALA A 249 0.31 5.29 14.83
CA ALA A 249 -1.02 5.33 15.43
C ALA A 249 -2.06 6.13 14.67
N TRP A 250 -1.71 6.95 13.67
CA TRP A 250 -2.68 7.91 13.11
C TRP A 250 -2.60 8.02 11.60
N GLU A 251 -3.75 7.95 10.94
CA GLU A 251 -3.91 8.35 9.55
C GLU A 251 -4.32 9.82 9.44
N GLU A 252 -3.92 10.49 8.35
CA GLU A 252 -4.05 11.94 8.21
C GLU A 252 -4.66 12.36 6.86
N LEU A 253 -5.59 13.32 6.91
CA LEU A 253 -5.96 14.14 5.77
C LEU A 253 -5.40 15.54 5.96
N ASP A 254 -4.54 15.95 5.04
CA ASP A 254 -3.89 17.25 5.05
C ASP A 254 -4.46 18.19 4.00
N ARG A 255 -4.55 19.47 4.36
CA ARG A 255 -4.69 20.55 3.38
C ARG A 255 -3.30 21.09 3.04
N VAL A 256 -2.79 20.67 1.89
CA VAL A 256 -1.41 20.93 1.48
C VAL A 256 -1.24 22.34 0.92
N ARG A 257 -0.27 23.11 1.44
CA ARG A 257 0.07 24.45 0.95
C ARG A 257 1.56 24.63 0.66
N PRO A 258 1.92 25.59 -0.22
CA PRO A 258 3.30 25.85 -0.56
C PRO A 258 4.15 26.22 0.66
N GLY A 259 5.19 25.44 0.92
CA GLY A 259 6.22 25.68 1.92
C GLY A 259 5.88 25.19 3.33
N GLU A 260 4.68 24.64 3.54
CA GLU A 260 4.26 24.11 4.85
C GLU A 260 4.98 22.79 5.18
N ASN A 261 5.23 22.61 6.49
CA ASN A 261 5.84 21.42 7.09
C ASN A 261 4.75 20.65 7.85
N TYR A 262 4.53 19.38 7.50
CA TYR A 262 3.50 18.53 8.11
C TYR A 262 4.01 17.73 9.31
N GLY A 263 5.28 17.91 9.68
CA GLY A 263 5.80 17.53 10.99
C GLY A 263 6.31 16.09 11.14
N TRP A 264 6.00 15.16 10.23
CA TRP A 264 6.53 13.79 10.29
C TRP A 264 8.07 13.77 10.33
N PRO A 265 8.72 12.98 11.24
CA PRO A 265 8.14 12.04 12.23
C PRO A 265 7.95 12.61 13.64
N ARG A 266 8.05 13.93 13.80
CA ARG A 266 7.98 14.62 15.09
C ARG A 266 6.55 14.89 15.52
N MET A 267 5.63 14.87 14.56
CA MET A 267 4.18 14.94 14.74
C MET A 267 3.54 13.84 13.87
N GLU A 268 2.53 13.18 14.41
CA GLU A 268 1.69 12.21 13.71
C GLU A 268 0.24 12.35 14.23
N GLY A 269 -0.68 12.65 13.34
CA GLY A 269 -2.04 13.02 13.69
C GLY A 269 -2.06 14.23 14.63
N PRO A 270 -2.84 14.20 15.71
CA PRO A 270 -2.87 15.25 16.71
C PRO A 270 -1.70 15.16 17.71
N HIS A 271 -0.81 14.15 17.60
CA HIS A 271 0.18 13.85 18.63
C HIS A 271 1.54 14.48 18.32
N CYS A 272 2.11 15.19 19.31
CA CYS A 272 3.44 15.76 19.24
C CYS A 272 4.43 14.89 20.03
N TYR A 273 5.46 14.37 19.36
CA TYR A 273 6.48 13.53 19.96
C TYR A 273 7.72 14.29 20.41
N VAL A 274 7.73 15.61 20.22
CA VAL A 274 8.81 16.53 20.62
C VAL A 274 8.28 17.63 21.56
N ASN A 275 9.15 18.50 22.08
CA ASN A 275 8.75 19.54 23.03
C ASN A 275 7.82 20.61 22.45
N ASP A 276 7.96 20.89 21.16
CA ASP A 276 7.23 21.95 20.48
C ASP A 276 6.95 21.54 19.03
N CYS A 277 5.66 21.47 18.68
CA CYS A 277 5.18 21.21 17.34
C CYS A 277 4.47 22.43 16.73
N SER A 278 4.61 23.63 17.34
CA SER A 278 3.89 24.83 16.89
C SER A 278 4.30 25.33 15.51
N GLU A 279 5.45 24.89 14.99
CA GLU A 279 5.90 25.16 13.62
C GLU A 279 5.29 24.21 12.57
N PHE A 280 4.72 23.07 13.00
CA PHE A 280 4.13 22.08 12.10
C PHE A 280 2.68 22.44 11.77
N THR A 281 2.27 22.04 10.58
CA THR A 281 0.91 22.20 10.09
C THR A 281 0.12 20.95 10.50
N PRO A 282 -0.92 21.07 11.33
CA PRO A 282 -1.72 19.93 11.74
C PRO A 282 -2.60 19.44 10.58
N PRO A 283 -2.98 18.15 10.59
CA PRO A 283 -3.96 17.64 9.66
C PRO A 283 -5.32 18.30 9.87
N ILE A 284 -6.12 18.39 8.81
CA ILE A 284 -7.49 18.90 8.91
C ILE A 284 -8.46 17.83 9.42
N TRP A 285 -8.07 16.56 9.34
CA TRP A 285 -8.75 15.42 9.92
C TRP A 285 -7.76 14.26 10.10
N SER A 286 -7.95 13.48 11.15
CA SER A 286 -7.12 12.32 11.47
C SER A 286 -7.93 11.27 12.20
N TYR A 287 -7.55 10.01 12.11
CA TYR A 287 -8.18 8.92 12.86
C TYR A 287 -7.13 7.92 13.37
N PRO A 288 -7.36 7.29 14.53
CA PRO A 288 -6.37 6.40 15.12
C PRO A 288 -6.49 4.97 14.58
N HIS A 289 -5.37 4.23 14.59
CA HIS A 289 -5.28 2.84 14.15
C HIS A 289 -5.94 1.83 15.10
N ASP A 290 -6.16 2.21 16.36
CA ASP A 290 -6.76 1.36 17.38
C ASP A 290 -8.30 1.39 17.38
N ASP A 291 -8.89 2.23 16.51
CA ASP A 291 -10.32 2.21 16.23
C ASP A 291 -10.62 1.16 15.14
N PRO A 292 -11.27 0.04 15.49
CA PRO A 292 -11.57 -1.03 14.53
C PRO A 292 -12.50 -0.57 13.40
N ASP A 293 -13.20 0.55 13.55
CA ASP A 293 -14.14 1.08 12.56
C ASP A 293 -13.49 2.08 11.58
N GLN A 294 -12.20 2.40 11.74
CA GLN A 294 -11.51 3.45 10.97
C GLN A 294 -10.41 2.93 10.03
N GLY A 295 -9.84 1.75 10.24
CA GLY A 295 -8.78 1.23 9.37
C GLY A 295 -7.42 1.92 9.59
N GLN A 296 -6.46 1.71 8.70
CA GLN A 296 -5.04 2.04 8.92
C GLN A 296 -4.28 2.50 7.67
N CYS A 297 -4.99 2.87 6.60
CA CYS A 297 -4.40 3.25 5.31
C CYS A 297 -5.32 4.21 4.54
N ILE A 298 -5.24 5.51 4.82
CA ILE A 298 -6.09 6.53 4.20
C ILE A 298 -5.81 6.69 2.70
N ILE A 299 -6.88 6.77 1.92
CA ILE A 299 -6.87 7.02 0.48
C ILE A 299 -7.72 8.26 0.21
N MET A 300 -7.08 9.36 -0.13
CA MET A 300 -7.77 10.59 -0.51
C MET A 300 -8.25 10.50 -1.96
N GLY A 301 -9.54 10.74 -2.19
CA GLY A 301 -10.13 10.77 -3.53
C GLY A 301 -10.26 12.16 -4.10
N GLY A 302 -11.20 12.95 -3.57
CA GLY A 302 -11.47 14.26 -4.13
C GLY A 302 -12.58 15.03 -3.43
N VAL A 303 -12.70 16.31 -3.79
CA VAL A 303 -13.77 17.19 -3.31
C VAL A 303 -14.93 17.17 -4.32
N TYR A 304 -16.11 16.79 -3.86
CA TYR A 304 -17.29 16.67 -4.69
C TYR A 304 -17.88 18.02 -5.05
N ARG A 305 -17.85 18.35 -6.34
CA ARG A 305 -18.33 19.65 -6.88
C ARG A 305 -19.32 19.48 -8.04
N SER A 306 -19.80 18.27 -8.29
CA SER A 306 -20.83 18.01 -9.30
C SER A 306 -22.23 18.18 -8.70
N SER A 307 -23.22 18.35 -9.58
CA SER A 307 -24.65 18.31 -9.25
C SER A 307 -25.30 16.95 -9.56
N ALA A 308 -24.52 15.94 -9.92
CA ALA A 308 -25.03 14.60 -10.24
C ALA A 308 -25.51 13.84 -8.98
N PHE A 309 -24.87 14.07 -7.84
CA PHE A 309 -25.37 13.61 -6.53
C PHE A 309 -26.26 14.69 -5.91
N PRO A 310 -27.09 14.32 -4.91
CA PRO A 310 -27.90 15.28 -4.16
C PRO A 310 -27.09 16.43 -3.58
N ALA A 311 -27.75 17.58 -3.36
CA ALA A 311 -27.08 18.83 -3.01
C ALA A 311 -26.24 18.75 -1.72
N GLU A 312 -26.60 17.88 -0.77
CA GLU A 312 -25.84 17.63 0.46
C GLU A 312 -24.47 16.95 0.25
N TYR A 313 -24.18 16.47 -0.95
CA TYR A 313 -22.87 15.94 -1.31
C TYR A 313 -21.92 17.03 -1.80
N TYR A 314 -22.45 18.19 -2.21
CA TYR A 314 -21.64 19.28 -2.73
C TYR A 314 -20.74 19.86 -1.63
N GLY A 315 -19.41 19.77 -1.84
CA GLY A 315 -18.38 20.17 -0.90
C GLY A 315 -17.91 19.07 0.04
N ASN A 316 -18.43 17.85 -0.09
CA ASN A 316 -17.89 16.72 0.67
C ASN A 316 -16.58 16.23 0.06
N ILE A 317 -15.67 15.80 0.92
CA ILE A 317 -14.46 15.09 0.57
C ILE A 317 -14.74 13.60 0.71
N PHE A 318 -14.44 12.82 -0.33
CA PHE A 318 -14.46 11.37 -0.24
C PHE A 318 -13.08 10.84 0.10
N VAL A 319 -13.03 10.04 1.17
CA VAL A 319 -11.83 9.31 1.61
C VAL A 319 -12.17 7.84 1.75
N ALA A 320 -11.28 6.96 1.34
CA ALA A 320 -11.38 5.53 1.63
C ALA A 320 -10.31 5.10 2.61
N ASP A 321 -10.47 3.92 3.17
CA ASP A 321 -9.40 3.22 3.86
C ASP A 321 -9.16 1.86 3.21
N PHE A 322 -7.91 1.60 2.85
CA PHE A 322 -7.52 0.38 2.15
C PHE A 322 -7.76 -0.89 2.98
N THR A 323 -7.54 -0.85 4.30
CA THR A 323 -7.72 -2.02 5.19
C THR A 323 -9.12 -2.06 5.81
N GLY A 324 -9.72 -0.90 6.07
CA GLY A 324 -11.08 -0.76 6.60
C GLY A 324 -12.17 -1.09 5.59
N GLY A 325 -11.89 -1.00 4.29
CA GLY A 325 -12.79 -1.44 3.22
C GLY A 325 -14.04 -0.59 3.06
N TYR A 326 -13.95 0.70 3.39
CA TYR A 326 -15.05 1.66 3.31
C TYR A 326 -14.67 2.89 2.49
N ILE A 327 -15.69 3.66 2.10
CA ILE A 327 -15.58 5.06 1.67
C ILE A 327 -16.38 5.91 2.67
N ARG A 328 -15.78 6.99 3.18
CA ARG A 328 -16.38 7.99 4.08
C ARG A 328 -16.54 9.34 3.39
N ARG A 329 -17.39 10.17 3.97
CA ARG A 329 -17.58 11.58 3.56
C ARG A 329 -17.14 12.50 4.68
N LEU A 330 -16.39 13.53 4.32
CA LEU A 330 -16.05 14.62 5.22
C LEU A 330 -16.62 15.93 4.67
N GLY A 331 -17.44 16.63 5.44
CA GLY A 331 -18.04 17.90 5.03
C GLY A 331 -17.03 19.03 5.14
N LEU A 332 -16.71 19.73 4.03
CA LEU A 332 -15.80 20.87 4.08
C LEU A 332 -16.49 22.11 4.66
N LEU A 333 -16.05 22.54 5.84
CA LEU A 333 -16.61 23.67 6.56
C LEU A 333 -16.00 25.00 6.11
N LYS A 334 -16.74 26.09 6.35
CA LYS A 334 -16.26 27.45 6.14
C LYS A 334 -15.07 27.72 7.07
N GLY A 335 -13.88 27.90 6.48
CA GLY A 335 -12.62 28.05 7.22
C GLY A 335 -11.59 26.99 6.83
N GLY A 336 -12.01 25.90 6.17
CA GLY A 336 -11.13 24.86 5.64
C GLY A 336 -10.85 23.70 6.59
N THR A 337 -11.56 23.61 7.71
CA THR A 337 -11.69 22.40 8.53
C THR A 337 -12.74 21.47 7.94
N VAL A 338 -12.82 20.24 8.42
CA VAL A 338 -13.84 19.28 7.98
C VAL A 338 -14.62 18.70 9.16
N GLU A 339 -15.81 18.18 8.88
CA GLU A 339 -16.60 17.36 9.79
C GLU A 339 -16.77 15.94 9.23
N ASP A 340 -16.71 14.91 10.07
CA ASP A 340 -16.99 13.54 9.62
C ASP A 340 -18.51 13.35 9.45
N LEU A 341 -18.94 13.08 8.21
CA LEU A 341 -20.34 12.83 7.83
C LEU A 341 -20.66 11.33 7.73
N GLY A 342 -19.75 10.48 8.20
CA GLY A 342 -19.91 9.03 8.32
C GLY A 342 -19.53 8.25 7.07
N VAL A 343 -19.67 6.93 7.20
CA VAL A 343 -19.44 5.96 6.12
C VAL A 343 -20.49 6.16 5.03
N PHE A 344 -20.02 6.42 3.81
CA PHE A 344 -20.84 6.45 2.60
C PHE A 344 -21.12 5.04 2.08
N THR A 345 -20.12 4.15 2.17
CA THR A 345 -20.32 2.73 1.92
C THR A 345 -19.25 1.87 2.59
N SER A 346 -19.65 0.71 3.10
CA SER A 346 -18.78 -0.28 3.76
C SER A 346 -18.40 -1.45 2.86
N ALA A 347 -18.76 -1.40 1.57
CA ALA A 347 -18.51 -2.48 0.62
C ALA A 347 -17.42 -2.10 -0.40
N ALA A 348 -16.38 -1.38 0.02
CA ALA A 348 -15.30 -0.91 -0.83
C ALA A 348 -13.92 -1.42 -0.33
N PRO A 349 -13.66 -2.75 -0.40
CA PRO A 349 -12.42 -3.35 0.09
C PRO A 349 -11.21 -2.93 -0.74
N TYR A 350 -10.07 -2.72 -0.09
CA TYR A 350 -8.76 -2.56 -0.73
C TYR A 350 -8.72 -1.48 -1.82
N VAL A 351 -9.34 -0.33 -1.55
CA VAL A 351 -9.35 0.83 -2.45
C VAL A 351 -7.95 1.45 -2.53
N VAL A 352 -7.49 1.80 -3.73
CA VAL A 352 -6.17 2.39 -3.98
C VAL A 352 -6.21 3.73 -4.68
N ASP A 353 -7.35 4.06 -5.28
CA ASP A 353 -7.58 5.34 -5.91
C ASP A 353 -9.08 5.64 -5.94
N LEU A 354 -9.40 6.93 -5.90
CA LEU A 354 -10.76 7.45 -5.88
C LEU A 354 -10.80 8.67 -6.79
N GLU A 355 -11.68 8.67 -7.77
CA GLU A 355 -11.78 9.73 -8.77
C GLU A 355 -13.21 10.22 -8.91
N ILE A 356 -13.39 11.51 -9.15
CA ILE A 356 -14.69 12.07 -9.54
C ILE A 356 -14.66 12.23 -11.05
N GLY A 357 -15.46 11.42 -11.74
CA GLY A 357 -15.52 11.43 -13.19
C GLY A 357 -16.10 12.74 -13.75
N PRO A 358 -15.85 13.05 -15.03
CA PRO A 358 -16.44 14.21 -15.70
C PRO A 358 -17.98 14.13 -15.81
N ASP A 359 -18.54 12.93 -15.67
CA ASP A 359 -19.98 12.67 -15.56
C ASP A 359 -20.56 12.98 -14.16
N GLY A 360 -19.70 13.27 -13.18
CA GLY A 360 -20.09 13.54 -11.80
C GLY A 360 -20.29 12.29 -10.94
N ALA A 361 -20.00 11.09 -11.46
CA ALA A 361 -19.99 9.86 -10.68
C ALA A 361 -18.70 9.74 -9.85
N LEU A 362 -18.78 9.00 -8.75
CA LEU A 362 -17.61 8.64 -7.94
C LEU A 362 -17.07 7.30 -8.44
N TYR A 363 -15.80 7.23 -8.78
CA TYR A 363 -15.11 6.01 -9.18
C TYR A 363 -14.15 5.60 -8.06
N TYR A 364 -14.10 4.32 -7.75
CA TYR A 364 -13.07 3.77 -6.88
C TYR A 364 -12.36 2.61 -7.57
N LEU A 365 -11.04 2.58 -7.45
CA LEU A 365 -10.19 1.49 -7.92
C LEU A 365 -9.83 0.62 -6.73
N SER A 366 -10.13 -0.67 -6.82
CA SER A 366 -9.90 -1.67 -5.78
C SER A 366 -9.01 -2.78 -6.28
N TYR A 367 -8.13 -3.31 -5.42
CA TYR A 367 -7.30 -4.47 -5.70
C TYR A 367 -8.11 -5.72 -6.07
N VAL A 368 -9.31 -5.87 -5.50
CA VAL A 368 -10.10 -7.11 -5.61
C VAL A 368 -11.35 -6.93 -6.46
N GLN A 369 -11.94 -5.73 -6.49
CA GLN A 369 -13.13 -5.44 -7.31
C GLN A 369 -12.80 -4.82 -8.66
N GLY A 370 -11.57 -4.32 -8.85
CA GLY A 370 -11.18 -3.53 -10.01
C GLY A 370 -11.73 -2.11 -9.95
N LEU A 371 -12.07 -1.51 -11.10
CA LEU A 371 -12.65 -0.17 -11.16
C LEU A 371 -14.17 -0.23 -11.07
N VAL A 372 -14.73 0.42 -10.07
CA VAL A 372 -16.17 0.50 -9.83
C VAL A 372 -16.62 1.96 -9.91
N ARG A 373 -17.74 2.19 -10.59
CA ARG A 373 -18.42 3.47 -10.69
C ARG A 373 -19.62 3.49 -9.75
N ILE A 374 -19.79 4.55 -8.99
CA ILE A 374 -20.93 4.85 -8.14
C ILE A 374 -21.64 6.08 -8.69
N GLU A 375 -22.89 5.91 -9.10
CA GLU A 375 -23.74 7.01 -9.56
C GLU A 375 -24.98 7.17 -8.69
N HIS A 376 -25.58 8.36 -8.75
CA HIS A 376 -26.90 8.62 -8.19
C HIS A 376 -27.89 8.80 -9.32
N LEU A 377 -29.04 8.13 -9.25
CA LEU A 377 -30.09 8.23 -10.26
C LEU A 377 -31.34 8.89 -9.66
N ASP A 378 -31.72 10.04 -10.22
CA ASP A 378 -32.91 10.80 -9.82
C ASP A 378 -34.21 10.24 -10.42
N GLY A 379 -34.10 9.29 -11.36
CA GLY A 379 -35.23 8.66 -12.06
C GLY A 379 -35.93 7.58 -11.24
N SER A 380 -37.11 7.16 -11.70
CA SER A 380 -37.80 5.99 -11.15
C SER A 380 -37.25 4.66 -11.69
N ASN A 381 -36.40 4.70 -12.72
CA ASN A 381 -35.83 3.53 -13.38
C ASN A 381 -34.39 3.32 -12.91
N ARG A 382 -34.09 2.13 -12.38
CA ARG A 382 -32.84 1.67 -11.81
C ARG A 382 -32.19 0.69 -12.80
N PRO A 383 -30.85 0.63 -12.88
CA PRO A 383 -30.19 -0.28 -13.81
C PRO A 383 -30.57 -1.74 -13.51
N PRO A 384 -30.65 -2.59 -14.54
CA PRO A 384 -30.95 -4.00 -14.34
C PRO A 384 -29.86 -4.65 -13.47
N VAL A 385 -30.23 -5.69 -12.72
CA VAL A 385 -29.31 -6.44 -11.86
C VAL A 385 -28.96 -7.75 -12.54
N PRO A 386 -27.80 -7.86 -13.20
CA PRO A 386 -27.36 -9.11 -13.81
C PRO A 386 -27.01 -10.14 -12.74
N VAL A 387 -27.57 -11.34 -12.88
CA VAL A 387 -27.21 -12.52 -12.09
C VAL A 387 -26.78 -13.60 -13.06
N VAL A 388 -25.58 -14.14 -12.83
CA VAL A 388 -24.93 -15.05 -13.77
C VAL A 388 -24.47 -16.34 -13.09
N SER A 389 -24.55 -17.44 -13.84
CA SER A 389 -23.90 -18.70 -13.49
C SER A 389 -23.44 -19.44 -14.75
N ALA A 390 -22.49 -20.36 -14.59
CA ALA A 390 -22.07 -21.25 -15.65
C ALA A 390 -21.73 -22.65 -15.12
N SER A 391 -21.95 -23.66 -15.94
CA SER A 391 -21.63 -25.05 -15.59
C SER A 391 -21.33 -25.89 -16.84
N PRO A 392 -20.26 -26.71 -16.83
CA PRO A 392 -19.17 -26.74 -15.85
C PRO A 392 -18.25 -25.51 -15.97
N LEU A 393 -17.56 -25.13 -14.89
CA LEU A 393 -16.54 -24.06 -14.91
C LEU A 393 -15.14 -24.57 -15.34
N ALA A 394 -14.92 -25.88 -15.34
CA ALA A 394 -13.66 -26.47 -15.77
C ALA A 394 -13.83 -27.85 -16.40
N GLY A 395 -12.93 -28.21 -17.32
CA GLY A 395 -12.89 -29.53 -17.94
C GLY A 395 -12.00 -29.61 -19.18
N PRO A 396 -11.86 -30.79 -19.81
CA PRO A 396 -11.03 -30.96 -21.00
C PRO A 396 -11.67 -30.32 -22.24
N PRO A 397 -10.87 -29.91 -23.25
CA PRO A 397 -11.39 -29.46 -24.53
C PRO A 397 -11.99 -30.61 -25.38
N PRO A 398 -13.05 -30.37 -26.17
CA PRO A 398 -13.87 -29.17 -26.13
C PRO A 398 -14.71 -29.14 -24.84
N LEU A 399 -14.70 -28.00 -24.15
CA LEU A 399 -15.51 -27.78 -22.96
C LEU A 399 -16.80 -27.06 -23.36
N GLU A 400 -17.91 -27.80 -23.36
CA GLU A 400 -19.24 -27.21 -23.54
C GLU A 400 -19.74 -26.68 -22.18
N VAL A 401 -20.05 -25.39 -22.13
CA VAL A 401 -20.48 -24.67 -20.92
C VAL A 401 -21.87 -24.10 -21.13
N GLN A 402 -22.80 -24.46 -20.26
CA GLN A 402 -24.10 -23.83 -20.16
C GLN A 402 -23.98 -22.57 -19.32
N PHE A 403 -24.27 -21.41 -19.92
CA PHE A 403 -24.40 -20.14 -19.22
C PHE A 403 -25.85 -19.91 -18.84
N SER A 404 -26.08 -19.20 -17.74
CA SER A 404 -27.43 -18.81 -17.35
C SER A 404 -27.48 -17.41 -16.76
N SER A 405 -28.52 -16.68 -17.15
CA SER A 405 -28.88 -15.37 -16.59
C SER A 405 -29.98 -15.47 -15.51
N ALA A 406 -30.25 -16.67 -14.98
CA ALA A 406 -31.33 -16.89 -14.02
C ALA A 406 -31.19 -15.99 -12.77
N GLY A 407 -32.24 -15.26 -12.45
CA GLY A 407 -32.27 -14.27 -11.37
C GLY A 407 -31.92 -12.85 -11.81
N THR A 408 -31.50 -12.65 -13.06
CA THR A 408 -31.39 -11.32 -13.66
C THR A 408 -32.78 -10.69 -13.71
N HIS A 409 -32.89 -9.45 -13.24
CA HIS A 409 -34.16 -8.74 -13.20
C HIS A 409 -33.94 -7.23 -13.31
N ASP A 410 -34.97 -6.54 -13.78
CA ASP A 410 -35.12 -5.11 -13.59
C ASP A 410 -35.65 -4.87 -12.16
N PRO A 411 -35.00 -4.04 -11.34
CA PRO A 411 -35.46 -3.77 -9.97
C PRO A 411 -36.83 -3.11 -9.88
N ASP A 412 -37.27 -2.39 -10.91
CA ASP A 412 -38.50 -1.59 -10.93
C ASP A 412 -39.68 -2.32 -11.58
N ASP A 413 -39.40 -3.15 -12.58
CA ASP A 413 -40.42 -3.97 -13.24
C ASP A 413 -39.87 -5.35 -13.61
N GLU A 414 -40.14 -6.35 -12.76
CA GLU A 414 -39.77 -7.74 -13.03
C GLU A 414 -40.36 -8.32 -14.33
N THR A 415 -41.31 -7.63 -14.97
CA THR A 415 -41.91 -8.02 -16.25
C THR A 415 -41.29 -7.32 -17.46
N GLN A 416 -40.37 -6.38 -17.25
CA GLN A 416 -39.67 -5.66 -18.31
C GLN A 416 -38.81 -6.62 -19.15
N GLU A 417 -38.88 -6.45 -20.47
CA GLU A 417 -38.04 -7.19 -21.38
C GLU A 417 -36.61 -6.62 -21.34
N LEU A 418 -35.64 -7.49 -21.03
CA LEU A 418 -34.23 -7.14 -20.95
C LEU A 418 -33.48 -7.65 -22.18
N GLY A 419 -32.55 -6.84 -22.68
CA GLY A 419 -31.56 -7.23 -23.67
C GLY A 419 -30.38 -7.93 -23.01
N TYR A 420 -29.86 -8.99 -23.63
CA TYR A 420 -28.72 -9.77 -23.12
C TYR A 420 -27.58 -9.78 -24.13
N VAL A 421 -26.35 -9.62 -23.64
CA VAL A 421 -25.13 -9.88 -24.42
C VAL A 421 -24.13 -10.64 -23.56
N TRP A 422 -23.92 -11.91 -23.88
CA TRP A 422 -22.79 -12.67 -23.35
C TRP A 422 -21.53 -12.40 -24.18
N VAL A 423 -20.42 -12.15 -23.49
CA VAL A 423 -19.07 -12.09 -24.06
C VAL A 423 -18.27 -13.21 -23.43
N PHE A 424 -17.79 -14.18 -24.22
CA PHE A 424 -17.20 -15.42 -23.68
C PHE A 424 -15.68 -15.36 -23.42
N GLY A 425 -15.02 -14.27 -23.80
CA GLY A 425 -13.58 -14.09 -23.59
C GLY A 425 -12.67 -14.77 -24.62
N ASP A 426 -13.24 -15.49 -25.59
CA ASP A 426 -12.53 -16.06 -26.76
C ASP A 426 -12.77 -15.27 -28.07
N GLY A 427 -13.39 -14.09 -27.94
CA GLY A 427 -13.79 -13.23 -29.06
C GLY A 427 -15.20 -13.49 -29.57
N GLN A 428 -15.90 -14.52 -29.09
CA GLN A 428 -17.29 -14.80 -29.44
C GLN A 428 -18.30 -14.15 -28.48
N ARG A 429 -19.54 -14.00 -28.95
CA ARG A 429 -20.65 -13.40 -28.22
C ARG A 429 -21.95 -14.16 -28.48
N SER A 430 -22.90 -14.06 -27.54
CA SER A 430 -24.29 -14.50 -27.73
C SER A 430 -25.27 -13.43 -27.24
N TYR A 431 -26.48 -13.43 -27.80
CA TYR A 431 -27.58 -12.54 -27.40
C TYR A 431 -28.73 -13.30 -26.73
N GLU A 432 -28.58 -14.62 -26.55
CA GLU A 432 -29.53 -15.44 -25.80
C GLU A 432 -29.30 -15.26 -24.30
N PRO A 433 -30.34 -15.33 -23.46
CA PRO A 433 -30.19 -15.23 -22.00
C PRO A 433 -29.41 -16.40 -21.40
N ASP A 434 -29.66 -17.63 -21.88
CA ASP A 434 -29.06 -18.87 -21.35
C ASP A 434 -28.35 -19.69 -22.46
N PRO A 435 -27.27 -19.16 -23.09
CA PRO A 435 -26.62 -19.82 -24.21
C PRO A 435 -25.75 -21.00 -23.77
N VAL A 436 -25.54 -21.93 -24.69
CA VAL A 436 -24.47 -22.94 -24.62
C VAL A 436 -23.30 -22.47 -25.47
N HIS A 437 -22.08 -22.44 -24.90
CA HIS A 437 -20.87 -22.09 -25.62
C HIS A 437 -19.80 -23.16 -25.47
N ALA A 438 -19.09 -23.47 -26.56
CA ALA A 438 -18.08 -24.53 -26.60
C ALA A 438 -16.67 -23.95 -26.76
N TYR A 439 -15.85 -24.11 -25.73
CA TYR A 439 -14.45 -23.72 -25.78
C TYR A 439 -13.59 -24.86 -26.35
N ALA A 440 -13.13 -24.69 -27.59
CA ALA A 440 -12.37 -25.73 -28.30
C ALA A 440 -10.89 -25.80 -27.88
N GLN A 441 -10.31 -24.68 -27.43
CA GLN A 441 -8.89 -24.58 -27.11
C GLN A 441 -8.69 -24.59 -25.60
N ARG A 442 -7.59 -25.19 -25.15
CA ARG A 442 -7.16 -25.12 -23.75
C ARG A 442 -6.78 -23.70 -23.38
N GLY A 443 -7.02 -23.33 -22.12
CA GLY A 443 -6.72 -22.00 -21.60
C GLY A 443 -7.72 -21.54 -20.55
N ALA A 444 -7.48 -20.35 -20.02
CA ALA A 444 -8.39 -19.66 -19.12
C ALA A 444 -9.18 -18.60 -19.91
N TYR A 445 -10.51 -18.63 -19.77
CA TYR A 445 -11.45 -17.70 -20.40
C TYR A 445 -12.24 -16.95 -19.33
N ARG A 446 -12.66 -15.74 -19.66
CA ARG A 446 -13.44 -14.87 -18.78
C ARG A 446 -14.72 -14.48 -19.50
N ALA A 447 -15.84 -15.02 -19.04
CA ALA A 447 -17.15 -14.74 -19.60
C ALA A 447 -17.90 -13.71 -18.75
N ARG A 448 -18.69 -12.84 -19.38
CA ARG A 448 -19.50 -11.83 -18.71
C ARG A 448 -20.82 -11.61 -19.44
N LEU A 449 -21.86 -11.26 -18.69
CA LEU A 449 -23.16 -10.83 -19.20
C LEU A 449 -23.31 -9.31 -19.13
N ILE A 450 -23.82 -8.72 -20.21
CA ILE A 450 -24.33 -7.36 -20.27
C ILE A 450 -25.85 -7.45 -20.32
N VAL A 451 -26.53 -6.69 -19.47
CA VAL A 451 -28.00 -6.63 -19.42
C VAL A 451 -28.43 -5.19 -19.65
N ASP A 452 -29.36 -4.98 -20.57
CA ASP A 452 -29.84 -3.66 -20.98
C ASP A 452 -31.36 -3.60 -20.82
N ASP A 453 -31.88 -2.59 -20.14
CA ASP A 453 -33.32 -2.40 -19.91
C ASP A 453 -33.96 -1.40 -20.91
N GLY A 454 -33.18 -0.87 -21.85
CA GLY A 454 -33.54 0.15 -22.83
C GLY A 454 -33.21 1.59 -22.40
N ALA A 455 -32.92 1.82 -21.11
CA ALA A 455 -32.49 3.09 -20.55
C ALA A 455 -31.05 3.03 -20.00
N TYR A 456 -30.68 1.91 -19.37
CA TYR A 456 -29.40 1.64 -18.75
C TYR A 456 -28.91 0.23 -19.08
N ALA A 457 -27.59 0.09 -19.10
CA ALA A 457 -26.93 -1.21 -19.20
C ALA A 457 -26.10 -1.49 -17.94
N ALA A 458 -26.14 -2.74 -17.48
CA ALA A 458 -25.37 -3.23 -16.35
C ALA A 458 -24.52 -4.44 -16.74
N LEU A 459 -23.38 -4.57 -16.08
CA LEU A 459 -22.40 -5.63 -16.28
C LEU A 459 -22.46 -6.63 -15.12
N SER A 460 -22.43 -7.92 -15.41
CA SER A 460 -22.23 -8.95 -14.39
C SER A 460 -20.79 -8.97 -13.87
N ASP A 461 -20.59 -9.67 -12.76
CA ASP A 461 -19.28 -10.20 -12.40
C ASP A 461 -18.80 -11.18 -13.49
N GLU A 462 -17.48 -11.39 -13.59
CA GLU A 462 -16.90 -12.34 -14.55
C GLU A 462 -16.97 -13.78 -14.03
N LEU A 463 -17.28 -14.70 -14.94
CA LEU A 463 -17.17 -16.14 -14.74
C LEU A 463 -15.85 -16.64 -15.33
N GLU A 464 -15.00 -17.23 -14.50
CA GLU A 464 -13.76 -17.86 -14.95
C GLU A 464 -14.03 -19.29 -15.43
N ILE A 465 -13.68 -19.56 -16.68
CA ILE A 465 -13.79 -20.87 -17.31
C ILE A 465 -12.39 -21.42 -17.60
N THR A 466 -12.09 -22.62 -17.10
CA THR A 466 -10.79 -23.27 -17.26
C THR A 466 -10.87 -24.50 -18.16
N VAL A 467 -10.24 -24.44 -19.33
CA VAL A 467 -10.21 -25.56 -20.28
C VAL A 467 -8.87 -26.26 -20.22
N GLY A 468 -8.85 -27.46 -19.63
CA GLY A 468 -7.65 -28.24 -19.28
C GLY A 468 -7.45 -28.36 -17.77
N ALA A 469 -6.30 -28.88 -17.37
CA ALA A 469 -5.90 -28.98 -15.97
C ALA A 469 -4.64 -28.12 -15.74
N PRO A 470 -4.60 -27.30 -14.68
CA PRO A 470 -3.40 -26.55 -14.34
C PRO A 470 -2.26 -27.51 -13.94
N PRO A 471 -1.00 -27.07 -14.01
CA PRO A 471 0.14 -27.92 -13.68
C PRO A 471 0.11 -28.37 -12.21
N GLN A 472 0.61 -29.58 -11.93
CA GLN A 472 0.87 -30.00 -10.54
C GLN A 472 2.16 -29.39 -10.04
N VAL A 473 2.19 -28.87 -8.82
CA VAL A 473 3.38 -28.25 -8.21
C VAL A 473 3.60 -28.79 -6.80
N GLU A 474 4.82 -29.20 -6.51
CA GLU A 474 5.27 -29.65 -5.18
C GLU A 474 6.34 -28.70 -4.65
N LEU A 475 6.10 -28.12 -3.46
CA LEU A 475 7.08 -27.32 -2.75
C LEU A 475 7.96 -28.20 -1.86
N ILE A 476 9.24 -28.32 -2.20
CA ILE A 476 10.22 -29.20 -1.54
C ILE A 476 10.92 -28.47 -0.38
N LYS A 477 11.30 -27.21 -0.58
CA LYS A 477 12.00 -26.39 0.42
C LYS A 477 11.42 -24.98 0.53
N PRO A 478 11.47 -24.37 1.73
CA PRO A 478 11.85 -25.00 3.00
C PRO A 478 10.73 -25.94 3.53
N PRO A 479 11.05 -26.88 4.45
CA PRO A 479 10.04 -27.73 5.09
C PRO A 479 9.14 -26.93 6.05
N ALA A 480 7.98 -27.50 6.40
CA ALA A 480 7.02 -26.87 7.30
C ALA A 480 7.62 -26.65 8.71
N GLY A 481 7.30 -25.51 9.35
CA GLY A 481 7.61 -25.27 10.76
C GLY A 481 9.05 -24.85 11.06
N VAL A 482 9.87 -24.57 10.04
CA VAL A 482 11.19 -23.95 10.24
C VAL A 482 11.00 -22.51 10.73
N LEU A 483 11.71 -22.16 11.81
CA LEU A 483 11.80 -20.78 12.28
C LEU A 483 13.01 -20.09 11.64
N PHE A 484 12.89 -18.81 11.29
CA PHE A 484 13.97 -18.03 10.72
C PHE A 484 14.57 -17.00 11.68
N ARG A 485 15.79 -16.55 11.40
CA ARG A 485 16.41 -15.35 11.99
C ARG A 485 16.57 -14.24 10.97
N ALA A 486 16.63 -13.00 11.44
CA ALA A 486 17.00 -11.88 10.58
C ALA A 486 18.42 -12.10 10.03
N GLY A 487 18.63 -11.80 8.74
CA GLY A 487 19.90 -11.99 8.04
C GLY A 487 20.19 -13.43 7.60
N GLU A 488 19.31 -14.39 7.93
CA GLU A 488 19.44 -15.78 7.51
C GLU A 488 19.25 -15.92 6.00
N GLN A 489 20.04 -16.79 5.37
CA GLN A 489 19.83 -17.19 3.98
C GLN A 489 18.97 -18.46 3.92
N ILE A 490 17.80 -18.36 3.30
CA ILE A 490 16.83 -19.46 3.19
C ILE A 490 16.77 -19.92 1.74
N ALA A 491 17.01 -21.22 1.52
CA ALA A 491 16.87 -21.84 0.21
C ALA A 491 15.42 -22.28 -0.06
N PHE A 492 14.96 -22.09 -1.29
CA PHE A 492 13.68 -22.61 -1.79
C PHE A 492 13.88 -23.56 -2.97
N GLU A 493 12.95 -24.49 -3.13
CA GLU A 493 12.93 -25.46 -4.23
C GLU A 493 11.51 -25.98 -4.41
N ALA A 494 11.02 -25.98 -5.65
CA ALA A 494 9.77 -26.62 -6.07
C ALA A 494 10.00 -27.43 -7.35
N ARG A 495 9.06 -28.32 -7.65
CA ARG A 495 8.99 -29.06 -8.91
C ARG A 495 7.56 -29.02 -9.41
N GLY A 496 7.40 -29.02 -10.72
CA GLY A 496 6.09 -28.97 -11.34
C GLY A 496 6.04 -29.72 -12.65
N PHE A 497 4.85 -30.24 -12.93
CA PHE A 497 4.58 -31.10 -14.06
C PHE A 497 3.28 -30.64 -14.72
N ASP A 498 3.20 -30.71 -16.04
CA ASP A 498 1.95 -30.45 -16.75
C ASP A 498 0.92 -31.58 -16.55
N GLU A 499 -0.24 -31.48 -17.20
CA GLU A 499 -1.30 -32.48 -17.10
C GLU A 499 -0.90 -33.88 -17.64
N PHE A 500 0.18 -33.96 -18.41
CA PHE A 500 0.71 -35.21 -18.99
C PHE A 500 1.87 -35.80 -18.17
N GLY A 501 2.32 -35.10 -17.12
CA GLY A 501 3.42 -35.51 -16.28
C GLY A 501 4.79 -35.09 -16.80
N ASP A 502 4.86 -34.22 -17.80
CA ASP A 502 6.11 -33.67 -18.31
C ASP A 502 6.60 -32.53 -17.40
N PRO A 503 7.89 -32.47 -17.04
CA PRO A 503 8.41 -31.44 -16.14
C PRO A 503 8.39 -30.05 -16.80
N LEU A 504 8.00 -29.04 -16.02
CA LEU A 504 7.98 -27.66 -16.49
C LEU A 504 9.39 -27.05 -16.56
N PRO A 505 9.67 -26.18 -17.55
CA PRO A 505 10.94 -25.46 -17.64
C PRO A 505 11.07 -24.38 -16.56
N GLU A 506 12.28 -23.95 -16.21
CA GLU A 506 12.48 -22.87 -15.22
C GLU A 506 11.75 -21.57 -15.58
N SER A 507 11.58 -21.28 -16.87
CA SER A 507 10.84 -20.10 -17.36
C SER A 507 9.34 -20.14 -17.07
N ALA A 508 8.79 -21.30 -16.66
CA ALA A 508 7.40 -21.43 -16.26
C ALA A 508 7.15 -21.00 -14.80
N TYR A 509 8.20 -20.76 -14.00
CA TYR A 509 8.07 -20.44 -12.58
C TYR A 509 8.26 -18.96 -12.30
N SER A 510 7.34 -18.42 -11.52
CA SER A 510 7.46 -17.13 -10.85
C SER A 510 7.48 -17.36 -9.34
N THR A 511 8.47 -16.82 -8.65
CA THR A 511 8.62 -16.97 -7.21
C THR A 511 8.56 -15.61 -6.54
N ARG A 512 7.96 -15.53 -5.36
CA ARG A 512 8.05 -14.34 -4.51
C ARG A 512 8.09 -14.71 -3.04
N VAL A 513 8.74 -13.88 -2.24
CA VAL A 513 8.73 -13.97 -0.78
C VAL A 513 8.13 -12.69 -0.26
N LEU A 514 7.16 -12.83 0.63
CA LEU A 514 6.27 -11.79 1.09
C LEU A 514 6.45 -11.63 2.60
N ILE A 515 6.67 -10.43 3.10
CA ILE A 515 6.52 -10.15 4.54
C ILE A 515 5.04 -9.96 4.82
N ILE A 516 4.45 -10.88 5.60
CA ILE A 516 3.06 -10.83 6.04
C ILE A 516 3.01 -10.17 7.42
N ARG A 517 2.12 -9.19 7.57
CA ARG A 517 1.86 -8.47 8.82
C ARG A 517 0.42 -8.65 9.29
N PRO A 518 0.13 -8.47 10.59
CA PRO A 518 -1.23 -8.52 11.11
C PRO A 518 -2.14 -7.39 10.58
N ALA A 519 -1.55 -6.28 10.14
CA ALA A 519 -2.21 -4.99 9.88
C ALA A 519 -2.15 -4.51 8.42
N ASP A 520 -1.24 -5.03 7.58
CA ASP A 520 -1.06 -4.52 6.22
C ASP A 520 -1.69 -5.45 5.18
N ALA A 521 -2.42 -4.87 4.23
CA ALA A 521 -2.86 -5.58 3.03
C ALA A 521 -1.86 -5.48 1.85
N PHE A 522 -0.66 -4.93 2.09
CA PHE A 522 0.47 -5.02 1.18
C PHE A 522 1.61 -5.84 1.77
N ASN A 523 1.78 -7.03 1.20
CA ASN A 523 2.94 -7.86 1.46
C ASN A 523 4.17 -7.26 0.78
N ILE A 524 5.25 -7.05 1.53
CA ILE A 524 6.50 -6.53 0.96
C ILE A 524 7.26 -7.67 0.29
N LEU A 525 7.67 -7.46 -0.96
CA LEU A 525 8.52 -8.40 -1.68
C LEU A 525 9.95 -8.39 -1.11
N VAL A 526 10.46 -9.58 -0.77
CA VAL A 526 11.86 -9.79 -0.39
C VAL A 526 12.66 -10.26 -1.61
N GLY A 527 13.38 -9.33 -2.22
CA GLY A 527 14.32 -9.55 -3.34
C GLY A 527 13.66 -9.84 -4.70
N PRO A 528 14.41 -9.81 -5.81
CA PRO A 528 13.93 -10.44 -7.05
C PRO A 528 13.93 -11.96 -6.84
N LEU A 529 12.88 -12.65 -7.26
CA LEU A 529 12.85 -14.12 -7.26
C LEU A 529 12.20 -14.65 -8.55
N GLU A 530 12.88 -15.58 -9.21
CA GLU A 530 12.47 -16.21 -10.46
C GLU A 530 12.88 -17.68 -10.44
N GLY A 531 12.22 -18.52 -11.23
CA GLY A 531 12.52 -19.94 -11.31
C GLY A 531 11.99 -20.75 -10.13
N SER A 532 12.23 -22.06 -10.19
CA SER A 532 11.71 -23.06 -9.25
C SER A 532 12.57 -23.23 -7.99
N LYS A 533 13.78 -22.69 -7.97
CA LYS A 533 14.76 -22.86 -6.88
C LYS A 533 15.69 -21.67 -6.74
N GLY A 534 16.16 -21.40 -5.53
CA GLY A 534 17.08 -20.30 -5.26
C GLY A 534 17.31 -20.09 -3.77
N VAL A 535 17.85 -18.92 -3.42
CA VAL A 535 18.12 -18.50 -2.04
C VAL A 535 17.72 -17.03 -1.89
N PHE A 536 17.03 -16.70 -0.80
CA PHE A 536 16.77 -15.32 -0.40
C PHE A 536 17.37 -15.05 0.98
N THR A 537 17.67 -13.79 1.28
CA THR A 537 18.18 -13.36 2.59
C THR A 537 17.06 -12.66 3.35
N VAL A 538 16.80 -13.09 4.58
CA VAL A 538 15.83 -12.42 5.46
C VAL A 538 16.36 -11.02 5.80
N PRO A 539 15.55 -9.96 5.67
CA PRO A 539 15.95 -8.62 6.10
C PRO A 539 16.40 -8.60 7.56
N ASP A 540 17.48 -7.89 7.85
CA ASP A 540 18.08 -7.78 9.18
C ASP A 540 18.13 -6.35 9.71
N SER A 541 17.56 -5.39 8.97
CA SER A 541 17.51 -3.97 9.30
C SER A 541 16.49 -3.27 8.39
N GLY A 542 16.19 -2.00 8.68
CA GLY A 542 15.22 -1.21 7.93
C GLY A 542 13.85 -1.21 8.59
N ARG A 543 12.79 -1.54 7.83
CA ARG A 543 11.42 -1.54 8.33
C ARG A 543 11.25 -2.55 9.48
N PRO A 544 10.77 -2.12 10.66
CA PRO A 544 10.46 -3.03 11.77
C PRO A 544 9.59 -4.22 11.32
N MET A 545 9.99 -5.43 11.73
CA MET A 545 9.30 -6.70 11.45
C MET A 545 8.47 -7.20 12.64
N GLU A 546 7.78 -6.29 13.33
CA GLU A 546 6.97 -6.64 14.51
C GLU A 546 5.84 -7.59 14.12
N ASP A 547 5.67 -8.67 14.89
CA ASP A 547 4.62 -9.67 14.69
C ASP A 547 4.50 -10.17 13.24
N SER A 548 5.59 -10.05 12.48
CA SER A 548 5.65 -10.31 11.05
C SER A 548 6.14 -11.72 10.78
N HIS A 549 5.67 -12.33 9.71
CA HIS A 549 6.18 -13.61 9.21
C HIS A 549 6.45 -13.52 7.70
N LEU A 550 7.07 -14.54 7.12
CA LEU A 550 7.32 -14.59 5.68
C LEU A 550 6.42 -15.62 5.02
N ARG A 551 5.88 -15.30 3.85
CA ARG A 551 5.24 -16.26 2.95
C ARG A 551 6.06 -16.41 1.68
N LEU A 552 6.57 -17.60 1.43
CA LEU A 552 7.12 -17.98 0.12
C LEU A 552 5.95 -18.43 -0.76
N GLU A 553 5.83 -17.87 -1.97
CA GLU A 553 4.86 -18.29 -2.99
C GLU A 553 5.59 -18.64 -4.28
N ILE A 554 5.31 -19.82 -4.83
CA ILE A 554 5.84 -20.27 -6.12
C ILE A 554 4.67 -20.60 -7.03
N THR A 555 4.57 -19.86 -8.13
CA THR A 555 3.56 -20.05 -9.19
C THR A 555 4.23 -20.73 -10.37
N ALA A 556 3.71 -21.87 -10.81
CA ALA A 556 4.11 -22.49 -12.08
C ALA A 556 2.99 -22.32 -13.10
N THR A 557 3.30 -21.80 -14.28
CA THR A 557 2.35 -21.57 -15.38
C THR A 557 2.77 -22.41 -16.58
N ASP A 558 1.88 -23.27 -17.07
CA ASP A 558 2.16 -24.09 -18.25
C ASP A 558 2.12 -23.28 -19.56
N ALA A 559 2.42 -23.95 -20.68
CA ALA A 559 2.41 -23.32 -22.00
C ALA A 559 1.02 -22.87 -22.47
N LEU A 560 -0.05 -23.28 -21.77
CA LEU A 560 -1.45 -22.96 -22.05
C LEU A 560 -1.95 -21.80 -21.19
N GLY A 561 -1.11 -21.26 -20.31
CA GLY A 561 -1.45 -20.17 -19.40
C GLY A 561 -2.19 -20.61 -18.14
N LEU A 562 -2.33 -21.92 -17.88
CA LEU A 562 -2.90 -22.42 -16.65
C LEU A 562 -1.83 -22.43 -15.56
N ALA A 563 -2.20 -22.01 -14.35
CA ALA A 563 -1.24 -21.81 -13.27
C ALA A 563 -1.65 -22.48 -11.96
N THR A 564 -0.66 -22.96 -11.22
CA THR A 564 -0.80 -23.44 -9.84
C THR A 564 0.17 -22.69 -8.95
N THR A 565 -0.33 -22.16 -7.83
CA THR A 565 0.48 -21.51 -6.79
C THR A 565 0.55 -22.41 -5.56
N VAL A 566 1.77 -22.65 -5.07
CA VAL A 566 2.03 -23.27 -3.76
C VAL A 566 2.68 -22.27 -2.83
N SER A 567 2.37 -22.33 -1.54
CA SER A 567 2.91 -21.39 -0.55
C SER A 567 3.43 -22.06 0.72
N ARG A 568 4.30 -21.34 1.43
CA ARG A 568 4.84 -21.72 2.73
C ARG A 568 4.98 -20.51 3.65
N GLU A 569 4.35 -20.59 4.81
CA GLU A 569 4.60 -19.67 5.92
C GLU A 569 5.88 -20.05 6.68
N LEU A 570 6.70 -19.05 6.97
CA LEU A 570 7.93 -19.11 7.75
C LEU A 570 7.80 -18.11 8.87
N PHE A 571 7.92 -18.57 10.12
CA PHE A 571 7.76 -17.72 11.29
C PHE A 571 9.13 -17.36 11.88
N PRO A 572 9.31 -16.16 12.44
CA PRO A 572 10.57 -15.79 13.06
C PRO A 572 10.78 -16.55 14.37
N LEU A 573 12.04 -16.75 14.75
CA LEU A 573 12.40 -16.86 16.15
C LEU A 573 12.27 -15.47 16.79
N VAL A 574 11.30 -15.29 17.68
CA VAL A 574 10.94 -13.98 18.25
C VAL A 574 11.87 -13.56 19.38
N SER A 575 12.23 -12.28 19.40
CA SER A 575 12.99 -11.56 20.41
C SER A 575 12.14 -10.41 20.98
N PRO A 576 11.78 -10.42 22.28
CA PRO A 576 11.07 -9.30 22.90
C PRO A 576 12.05 -8.16 23.23
N LEU A 577 11.72 -6.95 22.80
CA LEU A 577 12.50 -5.74 23.05
C LEU A 577 11.68 -4.82 23.97
N SER A 578 12.02 -4.80 25.26
CA SER A 578 11.34 -3.92 26.23
C SER A 578 11.95 -2.53 26.17
N LEU A 579 11.16 -1.53 25.79
CA LEU A 579 11.55 -0.13 25.68
C LEU A 579 10.86 0.68 26.78
N ASP A 580 11.64 1.47 27.53
CA ASP A 580 11.12 2.37 28.54
C ASP A 580 11.98 3.64 28.64
N SER A 581 11.50 4.65 29.36
CA SER A 581 12.29 5.81 29.76
C SER A 581 12.32 5.95 31.28
N GLN A 582 13.25 6.75 31.80
CA GLN A 582 13.31 7.09 33.21
C GLN A 582 13.41 8.61 33.37
N PRO A 583 12.35 9.30 33.86
CA PRO A 583 11.01 8.77 34.17
C PRO A 583 10.30 8.19 32.95
N SER A 584 9.38 7.24 33.17
CA SER A 584 8.62 6.57 32.10
C SER A 584 7.62 7.54 31.46
N GLY A 585 7.36 7.39 30.16
CA GLY A 585 6.48 8.25 29.38
C GLY A 585 7.18 9.25 28.45
N VAL A 586 8.51 9.28 28.44
CA VAL A 586 9.27 10.02 27.41
C VAL A 586 9.34 9.16 26.14
N PRO A 587 8.88 9.65 24.98
CA PRO A 587 8.95 8.89 23.73
C PRO A 587 10.38 8.55 23.32
N ILE A 588 10.54 7.39 22.69
CA ILE A 588 11.80 6.92 22.08
C ILE A 588 11.52 6.66 20.60
N PHE A 589 12.50 6.89 19.74
CA PHE A 589 12.41 6.56 18.33
C PHE A 589 13.07 5.21 18.06
N LEU A 590 12.31 4.23 17.56
CA LEU A 590 12.79 2.92 17.12
C LEU A 590 12.81 2.90 15.58
N ASN A 591 14.00 2.85 14.97
CA ASN A 591 14.19 3.00 13.52
C ASN A 591 13.50 4.28 12.98
N ASP A 592 13.67 5.39 13.70
CA ASP A 592 13.03 6.70 13.45
C ASP A 592 11.50 6.75 13.56
N ILE A 593 10.84 5.65 13.96
CA ILE A 593 9.42 5.63 14.28
C ILE A 593 9.24 5.97 15.76
N PRO A 594 8.41 6.97 16.10
CA PRO A 594 8.16 7.31 17.50
C PRO A 594 7.40 6.19 18.22
N VAL A 595 7.83 5.88 19.45
CA VAL A 595 7.23 4.87 20.32
C VAL A 595 6.99 5.48 21.70
N SER A 596 5.74 5.41 22.15
CA SER A 596 5.36 5.77 23.52
C SER A 596 5.89 4.74 24.51
N THR A 597 6.51 5.19 25.60
CA THR A 597 7.06 4.29 26.64
C THR A 597 6.10 4.16 27.83
N PRO A 598 6.03 2.99 28.49
CA PRO A 598 6.75 1.74 28.17
C PRO A 598 6.10 0.97 27.02
N HIS A 599 6.90 0.24 26.26
CA HIS A 599 6.45 -0.60 25.14
C HIS A 599 7.27 -1.88 25.05
N VAL A 600 6.68 -2.97 24.56
CA VAL A 600 7.40 -4.23 24.31
C VAL A 600 7.20 -4.60 22.86
N TYR A 601 8.30 -4.55 22.11
CA TYR A 601 8.31 -4.80 20.69
C TYR A 601 8.68 -6.27 20.38
N HIS A 602 7.95 -6.94 19.49
CA HIS A 602 8.16 -8.37 19.18
C HIS A 602 8.71 -8.61 17.77
N GLY A 603 10.04 -8.63 17.61
CA GLY A 603 10.70 -8.81 16.31
C GLY A 603 11.54 -10.08 16.18
N PRO A 604 12.13 -10.35 14.99
CA PRO A 604 13.01 -11.50 14.81
C PRO A 604 14.35 -11.33 15.55
N VAL A 605 14.86 -12.43 16.10
CA VAL A 605 16.25 -12.52 16.59
C VAL A 605 17.22 -12.22 15.43
N GLY A 606 18.27 -11.47 15.72
CA GLY A 606 19.29 -11.04 14.75
C GLY A 606 18.98 -9.72 14.05
N TYR A 607 17.77 -9.17 14.23
CA TYR A 607 17.37 -7.91 13.62
C TYR A 607 18.12 -6.74 14.27
N ARG A 608 18.57 -5.79 13.45
CA ARG A 608 19.29 -4.60 13.88
C ARG A 608 18.34 -3.42 13.99
N TYR A 609 18.30 -2.81 15.17
CA TYR A 609 17.54 -1.61 15.47
C TYR A 609 18.47 -0.42 15.67
N THR A 610 17.96 0.75 15.32
CA THR A 610 18.49 2.05 15.74
C THR A 610 17.51 2.63 16.74
N LEU A 611 18.01 3.06 17.89
CA LEU A 611 17.22 3.68 18.95
C LEU A 611 17.70 5.08 19.17
N ARG A 612 16.78 6.05 19.20
CA ARG A 612 17.11 7.44 19.44
C ARG A 612 16.27 8.03 20.58
N ALA A 613 16.95 8.68 21.50
CA ALA A 613 16.39 9.51 22.56
C ALA A 613 16.44 10.98 22.15
N GLN A 614 15.62 11.80 22.78
CA GLN A 614 15.64 13.24 22.62
C GLN A 614 16.67 13.85 23.56
N ASP A 615 17.29 14.96 23.19
CA ASP A 615 18.25 15.65 24.06
C ASP A 615 17.58 16.20 25.33
N SER A 616 16.32 16.62 25.18
CA SER A 616 15.46 17.12 26.24
C SER A 616 14.00 16.81 25.95
N TYR A 617 13.21 16.63 27.01
CA TYR A 617 11.77 16.43 26.90
C TYR A 617 11.02 17.06 28.09
N VAL A 618 9.87 17.69 27.84
CA VAL A 618 8.99 18.23 28.88
C VAL A 618 7.91 17.21 29.18
N LEU A 619 8.11 16.44 30.25
CA LEU A 619 7.12 15.48 30.74
C LEU A 619 6.35 16.11 31.91
N ASP A 620 5.03 16.19 31.80
CA ASP A 620 4.15 16.77 32.84
C ASP A 620 4.59 18.16 33.34
N GLY A 621 5.08 19.00 32.41
CA GLY A 621 5.56 20.36 32.71
C GLY A 621 6.96 20.43 33.31
N VAL A 622 7.70 19.32 33.39
CA VAL A 622 9.08 19.25 33.91
C VAL A 622 10.05 19.04 32.76
N GLU A 623 11.02 19.95 32.60
CA GLU A 623 12.14 19.75 31.66
C GLU A 623 13.05 18.63 32.15
N LEU A 624 13.26 17.66 31.28
CA LEU A 624 14.15 16.53 31.45
C LEU A 624 15.26 16.62 30.40
N ARG A 625 16.48 16.21 30.74
CA ARG A 625 17.62 16.11 29.82
C ARG A 625 18.14 14.70 29.79
N PHE A 626 18.44 14.22 28.60
CA PHE A 626 18.97 12.88 28.42
C PHE A 626 20.35 12.75 29.04
N VAL A 627 20.59 11.63 29.72
CA VAL A 627 21.87 11.35 30.42
C VAL A 627 22.54 10.05 29.99
N GLY A 628 21.85 9.21 29.22
CA GLY A 628 22.40 7.96 28.69
C GLY A 628 21.41 6.80 28.71
N TRP A 629 21.85 5.67 28.16
CA TRP A 629 21.05 4.45 28.06
C TRP A 629 21.35 3.44 29.17
N SER A 630 20.34 2.68 29.59
CA SER A 630 20.50 1.41 30.32
C SER A 630 20.14 0.26 29.38
N ILE A 631 21.00 -0.76 29.27
CA ILE A 631 20.73 -1.96 28.47
C ILE A 631 20.91 -3.16 29.40
N ASP A 632 19.86 -3.95 29.58
CA ASP A 632 19.84 -5.13 30.47
C ASP A 632 20.34 -4.82 31.89
N ASP A 633 19.87 -3.68 32.42
CA ASP A 633 20.24 -3.13 33.73
C ASP A 633 21.73 -2.77 33.88
N VAL A 634 22.46 -2.68 32.77
CA VAL A 634 23.84 -2.18 32.70
C VAL A 634 23.82 -0.76 32.15
N ASP A 635 24.40 0.18 32.90
CA ASP A 635 24.57 1.55 32.44
C ASP A 635 25.52 1.57 31.23
N ALA A 636 24.96 1.80 30.04
CA ALA A 636 25.75 2.20 28.89
C ALA A 636 26.17 3.66 29.12
N ALA A 637 27.44 3.89 29.42
CA ALA A 637 27.99 5.22 29.74
C ALA A 637 28.04 6.19 28.54
N ALA A 638 27.45 5.84 27.40
CA ALA A 638 27.39 6.70 26.22
C ALA A 638 26.26 7.71 26.39
N ALA A 639 26.60 9.00 26.46
CA ALA A 639 25.67 10.12 26.27
C ALA A 639 25.29 10.29 24.79
N GLU A 640 25.24 9.18 24.05
CA GLU A 640 24.84 9.15 22.65
C GLU A 640 23.33 9.11 22.59
N LEU A 641 22.74 10.08 21.89
CA LEU A 641 21.30 10.14 21.67
C LEU A 641 20.83 8.95 20.84
N GLU A 642 21.70 8.40 20.00
CA GLU A 642 21.40 7.30 19.10
C GLU A 642 22.32 6.10 19.39
N ILE A 643 21.75 4.89 19.48
CA ILE A 643 22.49 3.64 19.64
C ILE A 643 21.98 2.57 18.67
N GLY A 644 22.89 1.70 18.21
CA GLY A 644 22.56 0.51 17.44
C GLY A 644 22.45 -0.73 18.34
N LEU A 645 21.47 -1.59 18.09
CA LEU A 645 21.24 -2.83 18.84
C LEU A 645 20.96 -3.99 17.89
N VAL A 646 21.46 -5.19 18.21
CA VAL A 646 21.07 -6.43 17.52
C VAL A 646 20.21 -7.27 18.46
N ALA A 647 18.98 -7.63 18.06
CA ALA A 647 18.08 -8.43 18.88
C ALA A 647 18.69 -9.80 19.23
N ALA A 648 18.87 -10.08 20.52
CA ALA A 648 19.35 -11.36 21.02
C ALA A 648 18.21 -12.36 21.28
N GLU A 649 18.54 -13.64 21.41
CA GLU A 649 17.62 -14.61 22.00
C GLU A 649 17.31 -14.25 23.44
N GLY A 650 16.03 -14.30 23.81
CA GLY A 650 15.57 -13.90 25.15
C GLY A 650 15.27 -12.41 25.30
N GLY A 651 15.65 -11.58 24.32
CA GLY A 651 15.31 -10.17 24.28
C GLY A 651 16.32 -9.23 24.93
N HIS A 652 15.98 -7.94 24.94
CA HIS A 652 16.71 -6.90 25.66
C HIS A 652 15.72 -6.00 26.43
N ARG A 653 16.18 -5.42 27.53
CA ARG A 653 15.51 -4.31 28.22
C ARG A 653 16.32 -3.04 28.06
N LEU A 654 15.71 -2.00 27.47
CA LEU A 654 16.35 -0.72 27.24
C LEU A 654 15.59 0.40 27.92
N VAL A 655 16.34 1.26 28.61
CA VAL A 655 15.80 2.42 29.31
C VAL A 655 16.56 3.68 28.92
N ALA A 656 15.88 4.64 28.30
CA ALA A 656 16.43 5.98 28.09
C ALA A 656 16.37 6.76 29.41
N ARG A 657 17.52 7.08 30.00
CA ARG A 657 17.57 7.81 31.28
C ARG A 657 17.60 9.31 31.04
N TYR A 658 16.80 10.03 31.80
CA TYR A 658 16.76 11.47 31.84
C TYR A 658 16.92 11.98 33.28
N ALA A 659 17.47 13.19 33.42
CA ALA A 659 17.59 13.89 34.69
C ALA A 659 17.12 15.34 34.55
N ARG A 660 16.70 15.95 35.66
CA ARG A 660 16.37 17.37 35.67
C ARG A 660 17.67 18.21 35.57
N PRO A 661 17.64 19.35 34.87
CA PRO A 661 18.82 20.21 34.71
C PRO A 661 19.47 20.63 36.04
N ASP A 662 18.67 20.88 37.08
CA ASP A 662 19.12 21.27 38.43
C ASP A 662 19.92 20.15 39.12
N THR A 663 19.48 18.89 38.98
CA THR A 663 20.19 17.73 39.54
C THR A 663 21.53 17.42 38.86
N LEU A 664 21.68 17.78 37.58
CA LEU A 664 22.94 17.66 36.85
C LEU A 664 23.98 18.67 37.34
N ALA A 665 23.54 19.88 37.71
CA ALA A 665 24.39 20.93 38.24
C ALA A 665 24.97 20.59 39.63
N GLU A 666 24.24 19.83 40.44
CA GLU A 666 24.73 19.34 41.74
C GLU A 666 25.78 18.23 41.60
N ARG A 667 25.60 17.28 40.68
CA ARG A 667 26.63 16.27 40.36
C ARG A 667 27.91 16.88 39.78
N GLY A 668 27.81 17.93 38.97
CA GLY A 668 28.95 18.70 38.48
C GLY A 668 29.69 19.47 39.59
N ARG A 669 29.02 19.78 40.70
CA ARG A 669 29.64 20.40 41.89
C ARG A 669 30.27 19.38 42.83
N GLU A 670 29.74 18.16 42.94
CA GLU A 670 30.35 17.08 43.76
C GLU A 670 31.62 16.49 43.14
N LEU A 671 31.84 16.63 41.83
CA LEU A 671 33.09 16.24 41.16
C LEU A 671 34.22 17.30 41.29
N ASN A 672 33.96 18.46 41.88
CA ASN A 672 34.99 19.45 42.22
C ASN A 672 35.59 19.18 43.62
N PHE A 673 36.36 18.10 43.77
CA PHE A 673 37.39 18.04 44.81
C PHE A 673 38.62 18.85 44.36
N PRO A 674 39.31 19.56 45.28
CA PRO A 674 40.22 20.63 44.94
C PRO A 674 41.47 20.11 44.23
N CYS A 675 41.92 20.88 43.25
CA CYS A 675 43.23 20.76 42.62
C CYS A 675 44.33 20.58 43.68
N PHE A 676 44.88 19.37 43.81
CA PHE A 676 46.25 19.23 44.26
C PHE A 676 47.17 19.43 43.06
N LEU A 677 47.75 20.63 42.97
CA LEU A 677 48.97 20.86 42.22
C LEU A 677 50.04 19.90 42.78
N PHE A 678 50.39 18.87 42.03
CA PHE A 678 51.75 18.33 42.04
C PHE A 678 52.30 18.43 40.63
N ALA A 679 53.17 19.41 40.44
CA ALA A 679 54.08 19.45 39.32
C ALA A 679 55.10 18.32 39.47
N LEU A 680 55.27 17.50 38.42
CA LEU A 680 56.56 17.00 37.92
C LEU A 680 56.34 16.39 36.51
N PRO A 681 57.30 16.51 35.59
CA PRO A 681 57.05 16.36 34.15
C PRO A 681 57.38 14.95 33.62
N GLY A 682 56.69 14.59 32.53
CA GLY A 682 57.23 13.70 31.50
C GLY A 682 56.55 12.36 31.36
N ALA A 683 55.62 12.25 30.40
CA ALA A 683 55.64 11.18 29.41
C ALA A 683 54.62 11.50 28.30
N LEU A 684 55.17 11.73 27.13
CA LEU A 684 54.53 11.82 25.83
C LEU A 684 53.92 10.45 25.48
N LEU A 685 52.67 10.37 25.02
CA LEU A 685 52.33 9.37 24.00
C LEU A 685 51.14 9.82 23.14
N LEU A 686 51.44 9.91 21.83
CA LEU A 686 50.56 10.26 20.74
C LEU A 686 49.64 9.11 20.31
N LEU A 687 48.43 9.51 19.95
CA LEU A 687 47.57 9.12 18.81
C LEU A 687 48.01 7.97 17.85
N VAL A 688 47.00 7.11 17.60
CA VAL A 688 46.39 6.74 16.28
C VAL A 688 47.00 5.63 15.41
N ALA A 689 46.12 4.64 15.18
CA ALA A 689 45.80 3.81 14.00
C ALA A 689 46.88 3.30 13.03
N GLY A 690 46.71 2.03 12.64
CA GLY A 690 46.95 1.61 11.26
C GLY A 690 47.69 0.30 11.05
N ARG A 691 46.91 -0.75 10.75
CA ARG A 691 47.11 -1.77 9.70
C ARG A 691 48.44 -2.55 9.55
N THR A 692 48.23 -3.87 9.47
CA THR A 692 48.73 -4.87 8.49
C THR A 692 50.03 -5.66 8.71
N ARG A 693 49.79 -6.97 8.93
CA ARG A 693 50.25 -8.19 8.22
C ARG A 693 51.73 -8.62 8.20
N ARG A 694 51.85 -9.95 8.43
CA ARG A 694 52.82 -10.95 7.93
C ARG A 694 54.23 -10.89 8.56
N SER A 695 54.92 -11.99 8.88
CA SER A 695 54.72 -13.43 8.68
C SER A 695 55.78 -14.22 9.46
N GLU A 696 55.52 -15.53 9.68
CA GLU A 696 56.52 -16.61 9.94
C GLU A 696 57.29 -16.55 11.28
N ARG A 697 57.65 -17.63 11.98
CA ARG A 697 57.62 -19.11 11.86
C ARG A 697 58.08 -19.61 13.24
N GLY A 698 57.67 -20.79 13.69
CA GLY A 698 58.18 -21.34 14.95
C GLY A 698 57.78 -22.77 15.26
N ARG A 699 58.25 -23.70 14.41
CA ARG A 699 58.32 -25.17 14.56
C ARG A 699 57.04 -25.99 14.36
#